data_AF-A0A317LMR8-F1
#
_entry.id   AF-A0A317LMR8-F1
#
_cell.length_a   1.000
_cell.length_b   1.000
_cell.length_c   1.000
_cell.angle_alpha   90.00
_cell.angle_beta   90.00
_cell.angle_gamma   90.00
#
_symmetry.space_group_name_H-M   'P 1'
#
loop_
_entity.id
_entity.type
_entity.pdbx_description
1 polymer ?
#
loop_
_entity_poly.entity_id
_entity_poly.type
_entity_poly.pdbx_seq_one_letter_code
_entity_poly.pdbx_strand_id
1 'polypeptide(L)'
;MEEQAMLARDLVLRVCAGPTEFAPQWLRARGKVTTPFVVPRDRNLIRGLVEAGRALGVDRLLVCRTRAEYSYDPVTEVPLDTDTLIDLIRGWGPTPTDFLVCVEDFSAAVLVSASELTVASGPIDFVREIVGPDIPGVRANFATRALDGNRPDLLRAAQHYNCVEPGARHARAPRSPGPDLAERLARRAERARGRSPGTVRFLRALRGTWGWAMLGLLLVAPLAVPALAAAPPALFLTYLLLFQLALLARSRTVSFATLLRVAALGVLLLWPLALASALVSGALGWDTDDVLSQTYVAVTVEEAGKLLPLLLLVLLARRRVRRLSAVDFLLLGAASGAGFQLAERLFVGISAPLADPVTGLVSGAAPEPYSGHAVATGLIGAALGLAIVGRRYGGWLWLLPVLATSLVFLDHLDVNARAAGARLDAFSTFVHTLFGGGSLTPWLLLLALLFAVAMDYRVIATAAETTPPLPGRTPLPGLRRWAHGRSVALRVRIPADIAPTFRRIALSWVNLPVTLATTVTTIAHELATATMAAKQGPGALGDALRFLRWRRANAMGEARSRGRNWRRYPSEEELADSARALARRIGLAGTGGIVVAAAALLALGSVPGAVPEGTLGHEGTPGYAVRAVELILGWLTAADTATLVWTALAGLAVLSLLTMGNAVPHAHPRMGEFLRAPTANTGAILGMLAPGQVGYAFLGLVGLLLPVRVNRLIRR
;
A
#
# COMPACT_ATOMS: atom_id res chain seq x y z
N MET A 1 32.57 -35.12 -20.52
CA MET A 1 31.31 -35.43 -21.23
C MET A 1 30.22 -35.88 -20.25
N GLU A 2 30.50 -36.84 -19.35
CA GLU A 2 29.56 -37.25 -18.28
C GLU A 2 29.17 -36.10 -17.32
N GLU A 3 30.12 -35.21 -16.99
CA GLU A 3 29.88 -34.06 -16.10
C GLU A 3 28.90 -33.03 -16.69
N GLN A 4 28.94 -32.81 -18.01
CA GLN A 4 28.00 -31.94 -18.73
C GLN A 4 26.62 -32.58 -18.95
N ALA A 5 26.56 -33.89 -19.16
CA ALA A 5 25.30 -34.64 -19.23
C ALA A 5 24.58 -34.68 -17.87
N MET A 6 25.34 -34.76 -16.76
CA MET A 6 24.80 -34.64 -15.40
C MET A 6 24.15 -33.27 -15.14
N LEU A 7 24.71 -32.18 -15.71
CA LEU A 7 24.19 -30.82 -15.56
C LEU A 7 22.84 -30.60 -16.25
N ALA A 8 22.58 -31.23 -17.40
CA ALA A 8 21.31 -31.10 -18.12
C ALA A 8 20.16 -31.81 -17.43
N ARG A 9 20.40 -33.06 -17.01
CA ARG A 9 19.44 -33.82 -16.20
C ARG A 9 19.14 -33.10 -14.89
N ASP A 10 20.14 -32.59 -14.19
CA ASP A 10 19.96 -31.83 -12.95
C ASP A 10 19.19 -30.52 -13.18
N LEU A 11 19.45 -29.81 -14.29
CA LEU A 11 18.71 -28.59 -14.66
C LEU A 11 17.22 -28.89 -14.91
N VAL A 12 16.91 -29.89 -15.73
CA VAL A 12 15.52 -30.28 -16.03
C VAL A 12 14.81 -30.75 -14.77
N LEU A 13 15.46 -31.56 -13.91
CA LEU A 13 14.87 -32.04 -12.65
C LEU A 13 14.63 -30.91 -11.63
N ARG A 14 15.43 -29.84 -11.66
CA ARG A 14 15.26 -28.68 -10.77
C ARG A 14 14.11 -27.76 -11.19
N VAL A 15 13.82 -27.67 -12.49
CA VAL A 15 12.90 -26.68 -13.07
C VAL A 15 11.57 -27.31 -13.51
N CYS A 16 11.59 -28.52 -14.07
CA CYS A 16 10.46 -29.16 -14.72
C CYS A 16 9.87 -30.32 -13.89
N ALA A 17 8.55 -30.50 -13.96
CA ALA A 17 7.84 -31.71 -13.49
C ALA A 17 7.70 -32.76 -14.61
N GLY A 18 7.69 -32.30 -15.86
CA GLY A 18 7.60 -33.14 -17.05
C GLY A 18 8.11 -32.39 -18.29
N PRO A 19 8.02 -32.99 -19.49
CA PRO A 19 8.59 -32.41 -20.70
C PRO A 19 7.92 -31.08 -21.09
N THR A 20 6.65 -30.88 -20.71
CA THR A 20 5.85 -29.69 -21.02
C THR A 20 5.39 -28.89 -19.80
N GLU A 21 5.86 -29.26 -18.60
CA GLU A 21 5.32 -28.74 -17.33
C GLU A 21 6.42 -28.33 -16.35
N PHE A 22 6.29 -27.15 -15.76
CA PHE A 22 7.17 -26.70 -14.68
C PHE A 22 6.85 -27.40 -13.36
N ALA A 23 7.89 -27.60 -12.55
CA ALA A 23 7.77 -28.16 -11.21
C ALA A 23 6.99 -27.22 -10.28
N PRO A 24 5.90 -27.68 -9.61
CA PRO A 24 5.10 -26.82 -8.72
C PRO A 24 5.91 -26.17 -7.59
N GLN A 25 6.94 -26.87 -7.10
CA GLN A 25 7.87 -26.35 -6.09
C GLN A 25 8.72 -25.19 -6.62
N TRP A 26 9.18 -25.29 -7.88
CA TRP A 26 9.95 -24.23 -8.53
C TRP A 26 9.07 -23.01 -8.84
N LEU A 27 7.82 -23.20 -9.26
CA LEU A 27 6.85 -22.12 -9.49
C LEU A 27 6.55 -21.34 -8.19
N ARG A 28 6.31 -22.07 -7.10
CA ARG A 28 6.07 -21.46 -5.77
C ARG A 28 7.32 -20.75 -5.23
N ALA A 29 8.51 -21.18 -5.63
CA ALA A 29 9.75 -20.54 -5.24
C ALA A 29 9.89 -19.16 -5.89
N ARG A 30 10.09 -18.13 -5.07
CA ARG A 30 10.35 -16.73 -5.46
C ARG A 30 9.14 -15.98 -6.08
N GLY A 31 7.93 -16.53 -5.98
CA GLY A 31 6.71 -15.82 -6.40
C GLY A 31 6.73 -15.42 -7.87
N LYS A 32 7.15 -16.35 -8.73
CA LYS A 32 7.24 -16.15 -10.18
C LYS A 32 5.86 -15.92 -10.76
N VAL A 33 5.81 -15.06 -11.76
CA VAL A 33 4.65 -14.92 -12.64
C VAL A 33 4.76 -16.02 -13.69
N THR A 34 3.70 -16.79 -13.88
CA THR A 34 3.64 -17.89 -14.82
C THR A 34 2.48 -17.69 -15.77
N THR A 35 2.71 -17.91 -17.06
CA THR A 35 1.67 -17.71 -18.06
C THR A 35 1.82 -18.74 -19.18
N PRO A 36 0.87 -19.69 -19.30
CA PRO A 36 0.74 -20.49 -20.50
C PRO A 36 0.05 -19.68 -21.59
N PHE A 37 0.47 -19.86 -22.84
CA PHE A 37 -0.10 -19.21 -24.01
C PHE A 37 0.10 -20.09 -25.25
N VAL A 38 -0.68 -19.82 -26.29
CA VAL A 38 -0.61 -20.52 -27.57
C VAL A 38 0.05 -19.59 -28.58
N VAL A 39 1.18 -20.01 -29.15
CA VAL A 39 1.96 -19.24 -30.11
C VAL A 39 2.62 -20.16 -31.16
N PRO A 40 2.68 -19.75 -32.43
CA PRO A 40 3.48 -20.47 -33.43
C PRO A 40 4.96 -20.49 -33.06
N ARG A 41 5.65 -21.58 -33.40
CA ARG A 41 7.10 -21.72 -33.23
C ARG A 41 7.86 -21.04 -34.37
N ASP A 42 7.80 -19.73 -34.40
CA ASP A 42 8.43 -18.90 -35.43
C ASP A 42 9.63 -18.10 -34.89
N ARG A 43 10.27 -17.33 -35.79
CA ARG A 43 11.35 -16.40 -35.43
C ARG A 43 10.89 -15.35 -34.40
N ASN A 44 9.60 -15.05 -34.31
CA ASN A 44 9.07 -14.06 -33.36
C ASN A 44 9.12 -14.60 -31.94
N LEU A 45 8.73 -15.86 -31.73
CA LEU A 45 8.88 -16.52 -30.43
C LEU A 45 10.35 -16.50 -29.99
N ILE A 46 11.27 -16.93 -30.86
CA ILE A 46 12.70 -16.99 -30.51
C ILE A 46 13.28 -15.61 -30.22
N ARG A 47 12.91 -14.61 -31.00
CA ARG A 47 13.27 -13.21 -30.73
C ARG A 47 12.73 -12.74 -29.37
N GLY A 48 11.48 -13.07 -29.04
CA GLY A 48 10.88 -12.76 -27.74
C GLY A 48 11.62 -13.41 -26.56
N LEU A 49 12.11 -14.64 -26.72
CA LEU A 49 12.94 -15.31 -25.71
C LEU A 49 14.26 -14.55 -25.46
N VAL A 50 14.93 -14.13 -26.53
CA VAL A 50 16.19 -13.38 -26.45
C VAL A 50 15.95 -11.98 -25.86
N GLU A 51 14.89 -11.29 -26.29
CA GLU A 51 14.48 -9.98 -25.75
C GLU A 51 14.15 -10.07 -24.25
N ALA A 52 13.51 -11.16 -23.81
CA ALA A 52 13.23 -11.41 -22.39
C ALA A 52 14.52 -11.59 -21.56
N GLY A 53 15.51 -12.29 -22.11
CA GLY A 53 16.85 -12.36 -21.52
C GLY A 53 17.50 -10.97 -21.40
N ARG A 54 17.45 -10.16 -22.48
CA ARG A 54 17.95 -8.78 -22.46
C ARG A 54 17.21 -7.90 -21.45
N ALA A 55 15.90 -8.11 -21.27
CA ALA A 55 15.09 -7.38 -20.30
C ALA A 55 15.48 -7.68 -18.85
N LEU A 56 15.91 -8.92 -18.55
CA LEU A 56 16.48 -9.29 -17.26
C LEU A 56 17.93 -8.83 -17.06
N GLY A 57 18.63 -8.45 -18.14
CA GLY A 57 20.02 -7.99 -18.06
C GLY A 57 21.01 -9.13 -17.83
N VAL A 58 20.69 -10.32 -18.34
CA VAL A 58 21.62 -11.45 -18.39
C VAL A 58 22.43 -11.41 -19.68
N ASP A 59 23.54 -12.14 -19.76
CA ASP A 59 24.40 -12.16 -20.95
C ASP A 59 24.19 -13.39 -21.83
N ARG A 60 23.66 -14.48 -21.23
CA ARG A 60 23.45 -15.78 -21.87
C ARG A 60 22.23 -16.50 -21.31
N LEU A 61 21.73 -17.46 -22.09
CA LEU A 61 20.62 -18.34 -21.75
C LEU A 61 21.09 -19.79 -21.78
N LEU A 62 20.55 -20.60 -20.86
CA LEU A 62 20.75 -22.04 -20.83
C LEU A 62 19.65 -22.70 -21.64
N VAL A 63 20.01 -23.57 -22.58
CA VAL A 63 19.06 -24.21 -23.49
C VAL A 63 19.28 -25.72 -23.51
N CYS A 64 18.22 -26.50 -23.34
CA CYS A 64 18.28 -27.96 -23.42
C CYS A 64 16.94 -28.57 -23.87
N ARG A 65 16.97 -29.78 -24.41
CA ARG A 65 15.76 -30.57 -24.71
C ARG A 65 15.19 -31.17 -23.42
N THR A 66 13.86 -31.28 -23.31
CA THR A 66 13.20 -31.69 -22.04
C THR A 66 12.67 -33.12 -22.02
N ARG A 67 12.64 -33.83 -23.16
CA ARG A 67 12.19 -35.23 -23.20
C ARG A 67 13.24 -36.18 -22.62
N ALA A 68 12.76 -37.27 -22.03
CA ALA A 68 13.62 -38.27 -21.39
C ALA A 68 14.66 -38.90 -22.34
N GLU A 69 14.32 -39.06 -23.62
CA GLU A 69 15.23 -39.56 -24.67
C GLU A 69 16.46 -38.65 -24.88
N TYR A 70 16.36 -37.38 -24.49
CA TYR A 70 17.42 -36.37 -24.59
C TYR A 70 18.08 -36.05 -23.24
N SER A 71 17.85 -36.87 -22.22
CA SER A 71 18.34 -36.61 -20.86
C SER A 71 19.86 -36.57 -20.71
N TYR A 72 20.61 -37.05 -21.69
CA TYR A 72 22.07 -37.03 -21.74
C TYR A 72 22.65 -35.93 -22.64
N ASP A 73 21.81 -35.13 -23.29
CA ASP A 73 22.31 -34.00 -24.08
C ASP A 73 22.90 -32.92 -23.17
N PRO A 74 23.95 -32.22 -23.61
CA PRO A 74 24.50 -31.12 -22.84
C PRO A 74 23.53 -29.93 -22.78
N VAL A 75 23.60 -29.16 -21.69
CA VAL A 75 23.02 -27.80 -21.64
C VAL A 75 23.89 -26.89 -22.49
N THR A 76 23.30 -26.24 -23.48
CA THR A 76 24.00 -25.26 -24.30
C THR A 76 23.84 -23.87 -23.71
N GLU A 77 24.95 -23.18 -23.46
CA GLU A 77 24.95 -21.75 -23.19
C GLU A 77 24.87 -21.00 -24.52
N VAL A 78 23.81 -20.21 -24.70
CA VAL A 78 23.57 -19.43 -25.92
C VAL A 78 23.69 -17.95 -25.57
N PRO A 79 24.50 -17.15 -26.31
CA PRO A 79 24.49 -15.70 -26.16
C PRO A 79 23.10 -15.14 -26.47
N LEU A 80 22.83 -13.90 -26.06
CA LEU A 80 21.57 -13.22 -26.38
C LEU A 80 21.50 -12.78 -27.85
N ASP A 81 21.50 -13.76 -28.75
CA ASP A 81 21.38 -13.63 -30.19
C ASP A 81 20.29 -14.58 -30.74
N THR A 82 19.48 -14.06 -31.66
CA THR A 82 18.31 -14.80 -32.18
C THR A 82 18.73 -15.87 -33.18
N ASP A 83 19.73 -15.59 -34.01
CA ASP A 83 20.18 -16.51 -35.05
C ASP A 83 20.91 -17.70 -34.43
N THR A 84 21.78 -17.45 -33.45
CA THR A 84 22.47 -18.51 -32.69
C THR A 84 21.49 -19.49 -32.03
N LEU A 85 20.39 -18.98 -31.45
CA LEU A 85 19.36 -19.83 -30.86
C LEU A 85 18.56 -20.62 -31.92
N ILE A 86 18.29 -20.02 -33.07
CA ILE A 86 17.64 -20.70 -34.20
C ILE A 86 18.54 -21.82 -34.74
N ASP A 87 19.83 -21.55 -34.91
CA ASP A 87 20.81 -22.50 -35.44
C ASP A 87 20.98 -23.69 -34.49
N LEU A 88 21.02 -23.45 -33.17
CA LEU A 88 21.00 -24.52 -32.18
C LEU A 88 19.74 -25.41 -32.33
N ILE A 89 18.56 -24.81 -32.42
CA ILE A 89 17.30 -25.55 -32.51
C ILE A 89 17.22 -26.33 -33.83
N ARG A 90 17.67 -25.74 -34.95
CA ARG A 90 17.75 -26.41 -36.25
C ARG A 90 18.75 -27.56 -36.25
N GLY A 91 19.84 -27.42 -35.47
CA GLY A 91 20.85 -28.45 -35.29
C GLY A 91 20.32 -29.73 -34.63
N TRP A 92 19.18 -29.68 -33.93
CA TRP A 92 18.57 -30.87 -33.33
C TRP A 92 17.80 -31.77 -34.30
N GLY A 93 17.62 -31.33 -35.55
CA GLY A 93 16.95 -32.10 -36.61
C GLY A 93 15.63 -31.47 -37.08
N PRO A 94 14.98 -32.09 -38.09
CA PRO A 94 13.78 -31.54 -38.73
C PRO A 94 12.50 -31.73 -37.90
N THR A 95 12.51 -32.61 -36.90
CA THR A 95 11.35 -32.91 -36.07
C THR A 95 11.23 -31.91 -34.91
N PRO A 96 10.06 -31.26 -34.71
CA PRO A 96 9.85 -30.38 -33.58
C PRO A 96 9.97 -31.15 -32.25
N THR A 97 10.86 -30.69 -31.37
CA THR A 97 11.06 -31.25 -30.02
C THR A 97 10.71 -30.25 -28.92
N ASP A 98 10.49 -30.75 -27.70
CA ASP A 98 10.26 -29.94 -26.50
C ASP A 98 11.59 -29.43 -25.95
N PHE A 99 11.67 -28.14 -25.64
CA PHE A 99 12.89 -27.56 -25.09
C PHE A 99 12.62 -26.50 -24.03
N LEU A 100 13.62 -26.31 -23.18
CA LEU A 100 13.65 -25.37 -22.08
C LEU A 100 14.69 -24.30 -22.36
N VAL A 101 14.31 -23.04 -22.16
CA VAL A 101 15.21 -21.89 -22.15
C VAL A 101 15.19 -21.32 -20.75
N CYS A 102 16.33 -21.24 -20.08
CA CYS A 102 16.42 -20.84 -18.67
C CYS A 102 17.52 -19.80 -18.44
N VAL A 103 17.33 -18.98 -17.41
CA VAL A 103 18.38 -18.08 -16.90
C VAL A 103 19.28 -18.84 -15.93
N GLU A 104 20.57 -18.52 -15.91
CA GLU A 104 21.61 -19.19 -15.10
C GLU A 104 21.23 -19.42 -13.63
N ASP A 105 20.57 -18.47 -12.97
CA ASP A 105 20.20 -18.57 -11.55
C ASP A 105 18.84 -19.26 -11.28
N PHE A 106 18.25 -19.81 -12.34
CA PHE A 106 16.92 -20.43 -12.39
C PHE A 106 15.78 -19.51 -11.90
N SER A 107 15.96 -18.19 -11.98
CA SER A 107 14.90 -17.22 -11.62
C SER A 107 13.80 -17.12 -12.67
N ALA A 108 14.11 -17.44 -13.92
CA ALA A 108 13.18 -17.41 -15.05
C ALA A 108 13.44 -18.55 -16.02
N ALA A 109 12.39 -19.05 -16.65
CA ALA A 109 12.45 -20.07 -17.68
C ALA A 109 11.25 -20.00 -18.63
N VAL A 110 11.44 -20.51 -19.84
CA VAL A 110 10.38 -20.70 -20.84
C VAL A 110 10.45 -22.13 -21.35
N LEU A 111 9.32 -22.81 -21.28
CA LEU A 111 9.17 -24.14 -21.83
C LEU A 111 8.41 -24.01 -23.15
N VAL A 112 9.03 -24.49 -24.22
CA VAL A 112 8.45 -24.52 -25.57
C VAL A 112 8.15 -25.97 -25.94
N SER A 113 6.87 -26.27 -26.15
CA SER A 113 6.40 -27.59 -26.58
C SER A 113 6.69 -27.85 -28.06
N ALA A 114 6.67 -29.11 -28.47
CA ALA A 114 6.54 -29.57 -29.85
C ALA A 114 5.23 -29.07 -30.48
N SER A 115 4.18 -28.87 -29.66
CA SER A 115 2.94 -28.20 -30.05
C SER A 115 3.05 -26.67 -29.92
N GLU A 116 1.97 -25.95 -30.21
CA GLU A 116 1.89 -24.49 -30.04
C GLU A 116 1.85 -24.03 -28.57
N LEU A 117 1.89 -24.95 -27.61
CA LEU A 117 1.91 -24.62 -26.18
C LEU A 117 3.27 -24.06 -25.78
N THR A 118 3.28 -22.85 -25.23
CA THR A 118 4.46 -22.28 -24.58
C THR A 118 4.09 -21.82 -23.17
N VAL A 119 5.00 -22.01 -22.22
CA VAL A 119 4.83 -21.57 -20.84
C VAL A 119 6.02 -20.72 -20.43
N ALA A 120 5.78 -19.44 -20.15
CA ALA A 120 6.79 -18.54 -19.59
C ALA A 120 6.61 -18.41 -18.08
N SER A 121 7.70 -18.49 -17.32
CA SER A 121 7.68 -18.28 -15.87
C SER A 121 8.90 -17.49 -15.41
N GLY A 122 8.72 -16.45 -14.60
CA GLY A 122 9.82 -15.64 -14.09
C GLY A 122 9.38 -14.31 -13.47
N PRO A 123 10.31 -13.35 -13.33
CA PRO A 123 9.97 -11.97 -12.99
C PRO A 123 9.00 -11.37 -14.02
N ILE A 124 8.16 -10.44 -13.59
CA ILE A 124 7.11 -9.85 -14.43
C ILE A 124 7.65 -9.24 -15.74
N ASP A 125 8.85 -8.65 -15.73
CA ASP A 125 9.44 -8.03 -16.93
C ASP A 125 9.86 -9.08 -17.96
N PHE A 126 10.35 -10.24 -17.50
CA PHE A 126 10.69 -11.36 -18.37
C PHE A 126 9.45 -11.91 -19.07
N VAL A 127 8.39 -12.17 -18.31
CA VAL A 127 7.14 -12.71 -18.86
C VAL A 127 6.46 -11.71 -19.78
N ARG A 128 6.48 -10.42 -19.44
CA ARG A 128 5.87 -9.36 -20.27
C ARG A 128 6.52 -9.20 -21.63
N GLU A 129 7.82 -9.43 -21.75
CA GLU A 129 8.50 -9.31 -23.04
C GLU A 129 8.07 -10.41 -24.01
N ILE A 130 7.73 -11.59 -23.49
CA ILE A 130 7.31 -12.74 -24.29
C ILE A 130 5.81 -12.69 -24.58
N VAL A 131 5.02 -12.44 -23.54
CA VAL A 131 3.55 -12.61 -23.56
C VAL A 131 2.82 -11.30 -23.82
N GLY A 132 3.48 -10.17 -23.64
CA GLY A 132 2.90 -8.84 -23.70
C GLY A 132 2.46 -8.29 -22.34
N PRO A 133 1.97 -7.04 -22.30
CA PRO A 133 1.70 -6.31 -21.05
C PRO A 133 0.48 -6.82 -20.27
N ASP A 134 -0.50 -7.41 -20.94
CA ASP A 134 -1.78 -7.88 -20.35
C ASP A 134 -1.74 -9.38 -20.02
N ILE A 135 -0.91 -9.73 -19.03
CA ILE A 135 -0.78 -11.11 -18.54
C ILE A 135 -2.14 -11.73 -18.13
N PRO A 136 -3.00 -11.06 -17.32
CA PRO A 136 -4.29 -11.61 -16.96
C PRO A 136 -5.18 -11.88 -18.17
N GLY A 137 -5.22 -10.95 -19.14
CA GLY A 137 -5.98 -11.13 -20.38
C GLY A 137 -5.48 -12.30 -21.22
N VAL A 138 -4.17 -12.50 -21.32
CA VAL A 138 -3.60 -13.64 -22.05
C VAL A 138 -3.94 -14.97 -21.36
N ARG A 139 -3.87 -15.02 -20.03
CA ARG A 139 -4.29 -16.21 -19.27
C ARG A 139 -5.77 -16.53 -19.45
N ALA A 140 -6.62 -15.51 -19.48
CA ALA A 140 -8.05 -15.67 -19.74
C ALA A 140 -8.31 -16.19 -21.16
N ASN A 141 -7.64 -15.62 -22.17
CA ASN A 141 -7.73 -16.10 -23.55
C ASN A 141 -7.23 -17.54 -23.70
N PHE A 142 -6.16 -17.90 -23.00
CA PHE A 142 -5.66 -19.28 -22.94
C PHE A 142 -6.69 -20.22 -22.32
N ALA A 143 -7.32 -19.82 -21.20
CA ALA A 143 -8.38 -20.59 -20.57
C ALA A 143 -9.56 -20.85 -21.51
N THR A 144 -10.04 -19.81 -22.21
CA THR A 144 -11.11 -19.93 -23.20
C THR A 144 -10.72 -20.90 -24.31
N ARG A 145 -9.54 -20.74 -24.92
CA ARG A 145 -9.04 -21.66 -25.96
C ARG A 145 -8.90 -23.11 -25.49
N ALA A 146 -8.47 -23.31 -24.24
CA ALA A 146 -8.31 -24.64 -23.66
C ALA A 146 -9.67 -25.32 -23.37
N LEU A 147 -10.71 -24.53 -23.05
CA LEU A 147 -12.07 -25.04 -22.83
C LEU A 147 -12.79 -25.35 -24.15
N ASP A 148 -12.67 -24.45 -25.13
CA ASP A 148 -13.33 -24.54 -26.43
C ASP A 148 -12.63 -25.55 -27.36
N GLY A 149 -11.32 -25.75 -27.18
CA GLY A 149 -10.52 -26.67 -27.99
C GLY A 149 -10.64 -28.13 -27.56
N ASN A 150 -10.64 -29.06 -28.53
CA ASN A 150 -10.54 -30.50 -28.28
C ASN A 150 -9.08 -30.96 -28.07
N ARG A 151 -8.26 -30.13 -27.42
CA ARG A 151 -6.81 -30.28 -27.24
C ARG A 151 -6.51 -30.61 -25.76
N PRO A 152 -6.29 -31.89 -25.39
CA PRO A 152 -6.16 -32.29 -23.99
C PRO A 152 -4.88 -31.74 -23.33
N ASP A 153 -3.84 -31.46 -24.12
CA ASP A 153 -2.60 -30.83 -23.68
C ASP A 153 -2.86 -29.40 -23.14
N LEU A 154 -3.66 -28.61 -23.85
CA LEU A 154 -4.02 -27.25 -23.45
C LEU A 154 -4.89 -27.23 -22.19
N LEU A 155 -5.87 -28.15 -22.10
CA LEU A 155 -6.74 -28.26 -20.92
C LEU A 155 -5.94 -28.67 -19.67
N ARG A 156 -5.02 -29.64 -19.81
CA ARG A 156 -4.12 -30.05 -18.72
C ARG A 156 -3.25 -28.89 -18.25
N ALA A 157 -2.63 -28.16 -19.19
CA ALA A 157 -1.84 -26.97 -18.86
C ALA A 157 -2.68 -25.88 -18.19
N ALA A 158 -3.91 -25.64 -18.67
CA ALA A 158 -4.81 -24.64 -18.08
C ALA A 158 -5.18 -24.98 -16.63
N GLN A 159 -5.36 -26.26 -16.30
CA GLN A 159 -5.59 -26.72 -14.94
C GLN A 159 -4.31 -26.63 -14.09
N HIS A 160 -3.18 -27.11 -14.60
CA HIS A 160 -1.89 -27.10 -13.90
C HIS A 160 -1.44 -25.69 -13.49
N TYR A 161 -1.63 -24.72 -14.38
CA TYR A 161 -1.25 -23.32 -14.14
C TYR A 161 -2.37 -22.47 -13.55
N ASN A 162 -3.50 -23.05 -13.14
CA ASN A 162 -4.65 -22.34 -12.54
C ASN A 162 -5.24 -21.24 -13.45
N CYS A 163 -5.29 -21.49 -14.76
CA CYS A 163 -6.09 -20.70 -15.70
C CYS A 163 -7.56 -21.14 -15.68
N VAL A 164 -7.80 -22.42 -15.38
CA VAL A 164 -9.11 -23.06 -15.29
C VAL A 164 -9.15 -23.95 -14.05
N GLU A 165 -10.31 -24.06 -13.40
CA GLU A 165 -10.45 -24.96 -12.25
C GLU A 165 -10.42 -26.45 -12.67
N PRO A 166 -9.84 -27.35 -11.86
CA PRO A 166 -9.91 -28.78 -12.09
C PRO A 166 -11.38 -29.24 -12.20
N GLY A 167 -11.74 -29.89 -13.32
CA GLY A 167 -13.11 -30.33 -13.57
C GLY A 167 -14.09 -29.26 -14.08
N ALA A 168 -13.63 -28.07 -14.47
CA ALA A 168 -14.47 -26.93 -14.90
C ALA A 168 -15.46 -27.21 -16.05
N ARG A 169 -15.28 -28.27 -16.86
CA ARG A 169 -16.33 -28.69 -17.83
C ARG A 169 -17.64 -29.07 -17.14
N HIS A 170 -17.60 -29.50 -15.86
CA HIS A 170 -18.76 -29.96 -15.09
C HIS A 170 -18.83 -29.44 -13.65
N ALA A 171 -17.80 -28.73 -13.15
CA ALA A 171 -17.77 -28.22 -11.78
C ALA A 171 -18.60 -26.93 -11.64
N ARG A 172 -19.50 -26.90 -10.65
CA ARG A 172 -20.09 -25.64 -10.17
C ARG A 172 -18.97 -24.82 -9.53
N ALA A 173 -18.73 -23.61 -10.02
CA ALA A 173 -17.72 -22.71 -9.48
C ALA A 173 -17.80 -22.67 -7.93
N PRO A 174 -16.68 -22.90 -7.22
CA PRO A 174 -16.65 -22.89 -5.77
C PRO A 174 -17.18 -21.55 -5.29
N ARG A 175 -18.10 -21.60 -4.32
CA ARG A 175 -18.68 -20.39 -3.76
C ARG A 175 -17.58 -19.53 -3.17
N SER A 176 -17.27 -18.44 -3.88
CA SER A 176 -16.37 -17.40 -3.37
C SER A 176 -16.87 -16.94 -2.00
N PRO A 177 -15.98 -16.59 -1.06
CA PRO A 177 -16.39 -16.12 0.24
C PRO A 177 -17.40 -14.97 0.11
N GLY A 178 -18.51 -15.02 0.86
CA GLY A 178 -19.54 -13.99 0.83
C GLY A 178 -19.05 -12.61 1.32
N PRO A 179 -19.79 -11.53 1.02
CA PRO A 179 -19.42 -10.18 1.41
C PRO A 179 -19.49 -9.97 2.94
N ASP A 180 -18.55 -9.21 3.48
CA ASP A 180 -18.63 -8.72 4.87
C ASP A 180 -19.54 -7.49 4.99
N LEU A 181 -19.76 -7.01 6.23
CA LEU A 181 -20.65 -5.88 6.51
C LEU A 181 -20.21 -4.61 5.78
N ALA A 182 -18.91 -4.31 5.81
CA ALA A 182 -18.33 -3.17 5.10
C ALA A 182 -18.58 -3.22 3.59
N GLU A 183 -18.41 -4.39 2.96
CA GLU A 183 -18.67 -4.58 1.53
C GLU A 183 -20.16 -4.51 1.17
N ARG A 184 -21.05 -5.02 2.04
CA ARG A 184 -22.50 -4.89 1.86
C ARG A 184 -22.94 -3.44 1.90
N LEU A 185 -22.43 -2.67 2.86
CA LEU A 185 -22.70 -1.24 2.98
C LEU A 185 -22.15 -0.48 1.77
N ALA A 186 -20.93 -0.79 1.33
CA ALA A 186 -20.34 -0.15 0.15
C ALA A 186 -21.15 -0.44 -1.13
N ARG A 187 -21.55 -1.69 -1.38
CA ARG A 187 -22.41 -2.06 -2.52
C ARG A 187 -23.81 -1.45 -2.42
N ARG A 188 -24.38 -1.31 -1.22
CA ARG A 188 -25.67 -0.62 -1.01
C ARG A 188 -25.55 0.86 -1.33
N ALA A 189 -24.46 1.50 -0.91
CA ALA A 189 -24.19 2.90 -1.23
C ALA A 189 -23.94 3.11 -2.73
N GLU A 190 -23.22 2.22 -3.41
CA GLU A 190 -23.04 2.23 -4.87
C GLU A 190 -24.39 2.09 -5.61
N ARG A 191 -25.21 1.12 -5.22
CA ARG A 191 -26.56 0.93 -5.80
C ARG A 191 -27.45 2.15 -5.58
N ALA A 192 -27.46 2.71 -4.38
CA ALA A 192 -28.21 3.93 -4.08
C ALA A 192 -27.77 5.10 -4.97
N ARG A 193 -26.46 5.21 -5.25
CA ARG A 193 -25.94 6.25 -6.15
C ARG A 193 -26.41 6.11 -7.59
N GLY A 194 -26.52 4.86 -8.08
CA GLY A 194 -27.02 4.59 -9.43
C GLY A 194 -28.53 4.83 -9.57
N ARG A 195 -29.31 4.47 -8.55
CA ARG A 195 -30.79 4.59 -8.58
C ARG A 195 -31.30 6.03 -8.50
N SER A 196 -30.55 6.93 -7.86
CA SER A 196 -31.04 8.28 -7.53
C SER A 196 -29.97 9.36 -7.75
N PRO A 197 -29.59 9.66 -9.01
CA PRO A 197 -28.53 10.62 -9.29
C PRO A 197 -28.84 12.03 -8.75
N GLY A 198 -30.11 12.45 -8.72
CA GLY A 198 -30.55 13.71 -8.11
C GLY A 198 -30.26 13.78 -6.62
N THR A 199 -30.66 12.75 -5.85
CA THR A 199 -30.41 12.65 -4.41
C THR A 199 -28.90 12.66 -4.10
N VAL A 200 -28.09 11.99 -4.91
CA VAL A 200 -26.62 12.03 -4.75
C VAL A 200 -26.07 13.43 -4.94
N ARG A 201 -26.54 14.18 -5.93
CA ARG A 201 -26.11 15.57 -6.15
C ARG A 201 -26.50 16.45 -4.97
N PHE A 202 -27.74 16.33 -4.48
CA PHE A 202 -28.20 17.06 -3.30
C PHE A 202 -27.37 16.75 -2.05
N LEU A 203 -27.17 15.46 -1.72
CA LEU A 203 -26.36 15.06 -0.57
C LEU A 203 -24.89 15.49 -0.69
N ARG A 204 -24.35 15.55 -1.90
CA ARG A 204 -23.00 16.11 -2.14
C ARG A 204 -22.97 17.61 -1.87
N ALA A 205 -23.97 18.35 -2.34
CA ALA A 205 -24.10 19.78 -2.09
C ALA A 205 -24.20 20.05 -0.58
N LEU A 206 -25.13 19.38 0.10
CA LEU A 206 -25.35 19.49 1.53
C LEU A 206 -24.08 19.18 2.33
N ARG A 207 -23.36 18.12 1.97
CA ARG A 207 -22.07 17.80 2.60
C ARG A 207 -21.03 18.89 2.36
N GLY A 208 -21.01 19.50 1.17
CA GLY A 208 -20.09 20.59 0.85
C GLY A 208 -20.39 21.86 1.63
N THR A 209 -21.66 22.27 1.64
CA THR A 209 -22.11 23.44 2.41
C THR A 209 -21.93 23.23 3.91
N TRP A 210 -22.28 22.04 4.43
CA TRP A 210 -22.01 21.65 5.83
C TRP A 210 -20.53 21.72 6.16
N GLY A 211 -19.66 21.19 5.30
CA GLY A 211 -18.22 21.23 5.51
C GLY A 211 -17.67 22.66 5.62
N TRP A 212 -18.10 23.57 4.74
CA TRP A 212 -17.72 24.98 4.84
C TRP A 212 -18.32 25.69 6.05
N ALA A 213 -19.57 25.40 6.38
CA ALA A 213 -20.21 25.94 7.58
C ALA A 213 -19.45 25.53 8.84
N MET A 214 -19.05 24.25 8.97
CA MET A 214 -18.25 23.76 10.09
C MET A 214 -16.84 24.36 10.11
N LEU A 215 -16.21 24.57 8.96
CA LEU A 215 -14.92 25.25 8.89
C LEU A 215 -15.04 26.72 9.33
N GLY A 216 -16.04 27.45 8.84
CA GLY A 216 -16.30 28.83 9.25
C GLY A 216 -16.63 28.92 10.74
N LEU A 217 -17.48 28.02 11.25
CA LEU A 217 -17.80 27.89 12.67
C LEU A 217 -16.55 27.69 13.52
N LEU A 218 -15.65 26.79 13.10
CA LEU A 218 -14.41 26.51 13.82
C LEU A 218 -13.45 27.72 13.82
N LEU A 219 -13.44 28.53 12.76
CA LEU A 219 -12.63 29.76 12.68
C LEU A 219 -13.22 30.92 13.47
N VAL A 220 -14.55 30.98 13.63
CA VAL A 220 -15.25 32.04 14.38
C VAL A 220 -15.32 31.72 15.87
N ALA A 221 -15.39 30.45 16.27
CA ALA A 221 -15.52 30.04 17.68
C ALA A 221 -14.49 30.68 18.62
N PRO A 222 -13.20 30.84 18.26
CA PRO A 222 -12.21 31.52 19.10
C PRO A 222 -12.51 33.00 19.37
N LEU A 223 -13.26 33.67 18.49
CA LEU A 223 -13.67 35.06 18.69
C LEU A 223 -14.75 35.19 19.77
N ALA A 224 -15.57 34.15 19.95
CA ALA A 224 -16.59 34.10 20.99
C ALA A 224 -16.03 33.53 22.30
N VAL A 225 -15.17 32.51 22.22
CA VAL A 225 -14.54 31.84 23.36
C VAL A 225 -13.03 31.70 23.06
N PRO A 226 -12.18 32.62 23.54
CA PRO A 226 -10.74 32.61 23.27
C PRO A 226 -10.02 31.29 23.60
N ALA A 227 -10.51 30.55 24.61
CA ALA A 227 -9.99 29.22 24.97
C ALA A 227 -10.07 28.19 23.80
N LEU A 228 -10.95 28.40 22.82
CA LEU A 228 -11.08 27.54 21.65
C LEU A 228 -10.05 27.83 20.55
N ALA A 229 -9.17 28.82 20.73
CA ALA A 229 -8.13 29.19 19.75
C ALA A 229 -7.16 28.05 19.41
N ALA A 230 -7.00 27.08 20.33
CA ALA A 230 -6.22 25.86 20.12
C ALA A 230 -6.81 24.92 19.04
N ALA A 231 -8.12 24.99 18.78
CA ALA A 231 -8.80 23.97 17.98
C ALA A 231 -8.46 23.98 16.49
N PRO A 232 -8.49 25.13 15.77
CA PRO A 232 -8.07 25.18 14.37
C PRO A 232 -6.64 24.68 14.11
N PRO A 233 -5.59 25.15 14.82
CA PRO A 233 -4.22 24.69 14.56
C PRO A 233 -4.03 23.21 14.93
N ALA A 234 -4.64 22.72 16.01
CA ALA A 234 -4.56 21.30 16.38
C ALA A 234 -5.16 20.38 15.31
N LEU A 235 -6.33 20.74 14.76
CA LEU A 235 -6.95 20.00 13.66
C LEU A 235 -6.11 20.07 12.37
N PHE A 236 -5.57 21.25 12.04
CA PHE A 236 -4.73 21.43 10.86
C PHE A 236 -3.44 20.61 10.94
N LEU A 237 -2.75 20.62 12.09
CA LEU A 237 -1.53 19.84 12.28
C LEU A 237 -1.81 18.33 12.25
N THR A 238 -2.94 17.88 12.82
CA THR A 238 -3.40 16.48 12.70
C THR A 238 -3.60 16.09 11.24
N TYR A 239 -4.27 16.94 10.46
CA TYR A 239 -4.45 16.73 9.03
C TYR A 239 -3.10 16.66 8.29
N LEU A 240 -2.19 17.60 8.58
CA LEU A 240 -0.88 17.70 7.92
C LEU A 240 -0.02 16.45 8.19
N LEU A 241 0.06 16.01 9.44
CA LEU A 241 0.79 14.79 9.84
C LEU A 241 0.28 13.57 9.07
N LEU A 242 -1.03 13.33 9.08
CA LEU A 242 -1.63 12.21 8.38
C LEU A 242 -1.45 12.32 6.86
N PHE A 243 -1.48 13.55 6.32
CA PHE A 243 -1.22 13.80 4.91
C PHE A 243 0.21 13.45 4.52
N GLN A 244 1.21 13.86 5.31
CA GLN A 244 2.63 13.54 5.10
C GLN A 244 2.86 12.03 5.14
N LEU A 245 2.36 11.34 6.17
CA LEU A 245 2.46 9.89 6.25
C LEU A 245 1.78 9.21 5.07
N ALA A 246 0.58 9.65 4.68
CA ALA A 246 -0.15 9.10 3.54
C ALA A 246 0.50 9.41 2.18
N LEU A 247 1.28 10.50 2.09
CA LEU A 247 2.06 10.88 0.91
C LEU A 247 3.26 9.94 0.74
N LEU A 248 3.97 9.65 1.84
CA LEU A 248 5.13 8.76 1.89
C LEU A 248 4.74 7.27 1.76
N ALA A 249 3.58 6.87 2.29
CA ALA A 249 3.03 5.52 2.22
C ALA A 249 2.51 5.17 0.81
N ARG A 250 3.43 5.10 -0.18
CA ARG A 250 3.08 4.94 -1.61
C ARG A 250 2.31 3.67 -1.91
N SER A 251 2.52 2.59 -1.16
CA SER A 251 1.81 1.32 -1.31
C SER A 251 0.41 1.27 -0.68
N ARG A 252 -0.05 2.34 -0.02
CA ARG A 252 -1.31 2.33 0.74
C ARG A 252 -2.52 1.91 -0.08
N THR A 253 -3.42 1.17 0.56
CA THR A 253 -4.72 0.74 0.02
C THR A 253 -5.90 1.43 0.69
N VAL A 254 -5.71 2.05 1.86
CA VAL A 254 -6.72 2.87 2.53
C VAL A 254 -6.83 4.26 1.90
N SER A 255 -8.03 4.83 1.92
CA SER A 255 -8.26 6.20 1.48
C SER A 255 -7.89 7.18 2.58
N PHE A 256 -7.53 8.41 2.20
CA PHE A 256 -7.25 9.45 3.19
C PHE A 256 -8.47 9.76 4.07
N ALA A 257 -9.69 9.75 3.49
CA ALA A 257 -10.94 9.78 4.26
C ALA A 257 -11.08 8.68 5.31
N THR A 258 -10.50 7.49 5.07
CA THR A 258 -10.52 6.42 6.08
C THR A 258 -9.64 6.78 7.26
N LEU A 259 -8.47 7.39 7.00
CA LEU A 259 -7.56 7.85 8.06
C LEU A 259 -8.23 8.89 8.94
N LEU A 260 -8.85 9.92 8.36
CA LEU A 260 -9.53 10.95 9.16
C LEU A 260 -10.73 10.43 9.95
N ARG A 261 -11.45 9.42 9.42
CA ARG A 261 -12.52 8.74 10.19
C ARG A 261 -11.96 7.93 11.35
N VAL A 262 -10.80 7.30 11.18
CA VAL A 262 -10.12 6.60 12.27
C VAL A 262 -9.56 7.60 13.29
N ALA A 263 -9.10 8.77 12.87
CA ALA A 263 -8.78 9.86 13.78
C ALA A 263 -10.01 10.35 14.55
N ALA A 264 -11.17 10.47 13.91
CA ALA A 264 -12.41 10.76 14.64
C ALA A 264 -12.75 9.67 15.68
N LEU A 265 -12.51 8.39 15.37
CA LEU A 265 -12.65 7.32 16.37
C LEU A 265 -11.64 7.50 17.52
N GLY A 266 -10.38 7.84 17.21
CA GLY A 266 -9.36 8.17 18.20
C GLY A 266 -9.77 9.30 19.15
N VAL A 267 -10.37 10.38 18.62
CA VAL A 267 -10.93 11.47 19.42
C VAL A 267 -11.99 10.94 20.40
N LEU A 268 -12.88 10.08 19.91
CA LEU A 268 -13.97 9.51 20.72
C LEU A 268 -13.50 8.49 21.75
N LEU A 269 -12.30 7.92 21.60
CA LEU A 269 -11.74 6.94 22.55
C LEU A 269 -11.29 7.57 23.87
N LEU A 270 -11.07 8.89 23.92
CA LEU A 270 -10.60 9.55 25.13
C LEU A 270 -11.52 9.24 26.34
N TRP A 271 -12.84 9.39 26.16
CA TRP A 271 -13.84 9.13 27.20
C TRP A 271 -13.85 7.70 27.74
N PRO A 272 -14.04 6.64 26.92
CA PRO A 272 -14.06 5.27 27.43
C PRO A 272 -12.71 4.84 28.01
N LEU A 273 -11.58 5.39 27.54
CA LEU A 273 -10.26 5.05 28.09
C LEU A 273 -9.98 5.75 29.41
N ALA A 274 -10.44 7.00 29.58
CA ALA A 274 -10.44 7.66 30.88
C ALA A 274 -11.28 6.88 31.90
N LEU A 275 -12.51 6.50 31.53
CA LEU A 275 -13.37 5.68 32.39
C LEU A 275 -12.73 4.34 32.74
N ALA A 276 -12.17 3.63 31.76
CA ALA A 276 -11.51 2.36 31.98
C ALA A 276 -10.30 2.51 32.93
N SER A 277 -9.51 3.58 32.78
CA SER A 277 -8.39 3.87 33.66
C SER A 277 -8.86 4.11 35.10
N ALA A 278 -9.87 4.96 35.29
CA ALA A 278 -10.44 5.25 36.61
C ALA A 278 -11.03 4.00 37.28
N LEU A 279 -11.73 3.15 36.53
CA LEU A 279 -12.29 1.89 37.04
C LEU A 279 -11.18 0.91 37.47
N VAL A 280 -10.10 0.79 36.68
CA VAL A 280 -8.97 -0.08 37.01
C VAL A 280 -8.24 0.46 38.25
N SER A 281 -7.96 1.76 38.31
CA SER A 281 -7.32 2.37 39.48
C SER A 281 -8.16 2.23 40.75
N GLY A 282 -9.47 2.48 40.65
CA GLY A 282 -10.40 2.28 41.76
C GLY A 282 -10.47 0.82 42.23
N ALA A 283 -10.43 -0.15 41.30
CA ALA A 283 -10.35 -1.57 41.64
C ALA A 283 -9.03 -1.97 42.31
N LEU A 284 -7.95 -1.24 42.06
CA LEU A 284 -6.65 -1.40 42.73
C LEU A 284 -6.53 -0.61 44.04
N GLY A 285 -7.56 0.17 44.40
CA GLY A 285 -7.57 1.02 45.59
C GLY A 285 -6.69 2.28 45.46
N TRP A 286 -6.36 2.69 44.23
CA TRP A 286 -5.57 3.88 43.94
C TRP A 286 -6.46 5.04 43.50
N ASP A 287 -6.06 6.24 43.88
CA ASP A 287 -6.66 7.46 43.35
C ASP A 287 -6.24 7.68 41.89
N THR A 288 -7.02 8.44 41.12
CA THR A 288 -6.67 8.79 39.74
C THR A 288 -5.42 9.66 39.66
N ASP A 289 -5.10 10.38 40.74
CA ASP A 289 -3.91 11.19 40.90
C ASP A 289 -2.69 10.41 41.44
N ASP A 290 -2.84 9.14 41.85
CA ASP A 290 -1.71 8.33 42.33
C ASP A 290 -0.67 8.08 41.23
N VAL A 291 0.62 8.19 41.54
CA VAL A 291 1.71 8.01 40.57
C VAL A 291 1.60 6.69 39.80
N LEU A 292 1.23 5.58 40.46
CA LEU A 292 1.07 4.27 39.81
C LEU A 292 -0.15 4.22 38.88
N SER A 293 -1.20 4.97 39.21
CA SER A 293 -2.39 5.16 38.39
C SER A 293 -2.05 5.96 37.12
N GLN A 294 -1.37 7.09 37.26
CA GLN A 294 -0.96 7.95 36.13
C GLN A 294 0.07 7.28 35.22
N THR A 295 0.94 6.43 35.77
CA THR A 295 2.01 5.79 35.02
C THR A 295 1.59 4.42 34.48
N TYR A 296 1.41 3.42 35.34
CA TYR A 296 1.20 2.04 34.88
C TYR A 296 -0.22 1.78 34.37
N VAL A 297 -1.25 2.27 35.07
CA VAL A 297 -2.64 2.02 34.67
C VAL A 297 -2.98 2.82 33.40
N ALA A 298 -2.81 4.14 33.44
CA ALA A 298 -3.16 5.00 32.31
C ALA A 298 -2.38 4.63 31.04
N VAL A 299 -1.04 4.47 31.11
CA VAL A 299 -0.25 4.11 29.92
C VAL A 299 -0.69 2.77 29.34
N THR A 300 -0.94 1.76 30.18
CA THR A 300 -1.40 0.44 29.70
C THR A 300 -2.76 0.52 29.02
N VAL A 301 -3.72 1.16 29.68
CA VAL A 301 -5.10 1.29 29.16
C VAL A 301 -5.11 2.10 27.88
N GLU A 302 -4.37 3.19 27.82
CA GLU A 302 -4.36 4.05 26.65
C GLU A 302 -3.65 3.42 25.46
N GLU A 303 -2.44 2.87 25.62
CA GLU A 303 -1.70 2.27 24.51
C GLU A 303 -2.43 1.05 23.95
N ALA A 304 -3.06 0.23 24.81
CA ALA A 304 -3.93 -0.85 24.36
C ALA A 304 -5.20 -0.31 23.69
N GLY A 305 -5.82 0.71 24.28
CA GLY A 305 -7.07 1.34 23.83
C GLY A 305 -6.95 2.00 22.46
N LYS A 306 -5.83 2.67 22.17
CA LYS A 306 -5.54 3.30 20.88
C LYS A 306 -5.52 2.29 19.72
N LEU A 307 -5.36 0.98 19.98
CA LEU A 307 -5.44 -0.08 18.97
C LEU A 307 -6.87 -0.57 18.70
N LEU A 308 -7.87 -0.14 19.47
CA LEU A 308 -9.26 -0.57 19.34
C LEU A 308 -9.85 -0.34 17.93
N PRO A 309 -9.57 0.78 17.21
CA PRO A 309 -10.07 0.97 15.85
C PRO A 309 -9.55 -0.09 14.87
N LEU A 310 -8.31 -0.58 15.06
CA LEU A 310 -7.77 -1.68 14.25
C LEU A 310 -8.48 -3.00 14.58
N LEU A 311 -8.76 -3.28 15.86
CA LEU A 311 -9.52 -4.45 16.28
C LEU A 311 -10.94 -4.43 15.70
N LEU A 312 -11.64 -3.29 15.76
CA LEU A 312 -12.97 -3.14 15.16
C LEU A 312 -12.95 -3.40 13.64
N LEU A 313 -11.90 -2.98 12.92
CA LEU A 313 -11.74 -3.30 11.50
C LEU A 313 -11.58 -4.79 11.25
N VAL A 314 -10.87 -5.52 12.12
CA VAL A 314 -10.73 -6.98 12.01
C VAL A 314 -12.08 -7.68 12.17
N LEU A 315 -12.92 -7.20 13.08
CA LEU A 315 -14.24 -7.76 13.36
C LEU A 315 -15.26 -7.43 12.27
N LEU A 316 -15.37 -6.15 11.89
CA LEU A 316 -16.42 -5.65 11.00
C LEU A 316 -16.07 -5.72 9.51
N ALA A 317 -14.78 -5.74 9.18
CA ALA A 317 -14.26 -5.62 7.82
C ALA A 317 -13.15 -6.67 7.55
N ARG A 318 -13.33 -7.90 8.05
CA ARG A 318 -12.35 -8.99 7.95
C ARG A 318 -11.83 -9.23 6.53
N ARG A 319 -12.68 -9.09 5.50
CA ARG A 319 -12.26 -9.26 4.10
C ARG A 319 -11.42 -8.08 3.63
N ARG A 320 -11.79 -6.87 4.07
CA ARG A 320 -10.99 -5.66 3.85
C ARG A 320 -9.61 -5.76 4.49
N VAL A 321 -9.50 -6.24 5.73
CA VAL A 321 -8.21 -6.38 6.43
C VAL A 321 -7.24 -7.32 5.71
N ARG A 322 -7.75 -8.36 5.02
CA ARG A 322 -6.93 -9.26 4.19
C ARG A 322 -6.33 -8.59 2.95
N ARG A 323 -6.88 -7.46 2.53
CA ARG A 323 -6.41 -6.64 1.39
C ARG A 323 -5.57 -5.45 1.80
N LEU A 324 -5.42 -5.20 3.11
CA LEU A 324 -4.56 -4.14 3.61
C LEU A 324 -3.09 -4.47 3.36
N SER A 325 -2.36 -3.42 2.97
CA SER A 325 -0.91 -3.38 2.88
C SER A 325 -0.29 -3.17 4.27
N ALA A 326 1.02 -3.43 4.40
CA ALA A 326 1.73 -3.25 5.67
C ALA A 326 1.65 -1.80 6.13
N VAL A 327 1.84 -0.85 5.21
CA VAL A 327 1.71 0.59 5.52
C VAL A 327 0.31 1.00 5.95
N ASP A 328 -0.74 0.26 5.59
CA ASP A 328 -2.09 0.61 6.04
C ASP A 328 -2.24 0.43 7.55
N PHE A 329 -1.57 -0.58 8.16
CA PHE A 329 -1.60 -0.76 9.61
C PHE A 329 -0.89 0.39 10.33
N LEU A 330 0.26 0.84 9.80
CA LEU A 330 0.96 2.04 10.25
C LEU A 330 0.02 3.26 10.20
N LEU A 331 -0.58 3.53 9.03
CA LEU A 331 -1.43 4.71 8.84
C LEU A 331 -2.68 4.69 9.72
N LEU A 332 -3.29 3.52 9.91
CA LEU A 332 -4.47 3.37 10.76
C LEU A 332 -4.10 3.52 12.24
N GLY A 333 -2.96 3.00 12.67
CA GLY A 333 -2.43 3.20 14.02
C GLY A 333 -2.11 4.67 14.29
N ALA A 334 -1.38 5.30 13.36
CA ALA A 334 -1.04 6.72 13.45
C ALA A 334 -2.29 7.61 13.43
N ALA A 335 -3.30 7.28 12.63
CA ALA A 335 -4.58 8.00 12.62
C ALA A 335 -5.31 7.88 13.96
N SER A 336 -5.35 6.68 14.57
CA SER A 336 -5.97 6.48 15.88
C SER A 336 -5.27 7.31 16.96
N GLY A 337 -3.94 7.20 17.04
CA GLY A 337 -3.14 7.97 17.99
C GLY A 337 -3.22 9.48 17.76
N ALA A 338 -3.23 9.94 16.51
CA ALA A 338 -3.39 11.37 16.18
C ALA A 338 -4.77 11.91 16.60
N GLY A 339 -5.81 11.09 16.46
CA GLY A 339 -7.15 11.43 16.95
C GLY A 339 -7.22 11.57 18.46
N PHE A 340 -6.61 10.61 19.17
CA PHE A 340 -6.53 10.62 20.63
C PHE A 340 -5.76 11.87 21.12
N GLN A 341 -4.58 12.12 20.55
CA GLN A 341 -3.76 13.30 20.82
C GLN A 341 -4.48 14.62 20.49
N LEU A 342 -5.31 14.64 19.44
CA LEU A 342 -6.14 15.80 19.12
C LEU A 342 -7.14 16.07 20.25
N ALA A 343 -7.81 15.04 20.78
CA ALA A 343 -8.76 15.23 21.87
C ALA A 343 -8.08 15.74 23.15
N GLU A 344 -6.95 15.15 23.55
CA GLU A 344 -6.19 15.62 24.71
C GLU A 344 -5.77 17.08 24.57
N ARG A 345 -5.21 17.46 23.42
CA ARG A 345 -4.79 18.85 23.18
C ARG A 345 -5.95 19.82 23.16
N LEU A 346 -7.10 19.42 22.65
CA LEU A 346 -8.29 20.25 22.71
C LEU A 346 -8.73 20.44 24.16
N PHE A 347 -8.76 19.37 24.96
CA PHE A 347 -9.27 19.44 26.33
C PHE A 347 -8.30 20.14 27.28
N VAL A 348 -7.00 19.87 27.16
CA VAL A 348 -5.94 20.56 27.91
C VAL A 348 -5.76 22.01 27.43
N GLY A 349 -5.80 22.23 26.11
CA GLY A 349 -5.62 23.55 25.49
C GLY A 349 -6.76 24.54 25.76
N ILE A 350 -7.95 24.04 26.11
CA ILE A 350 -9.07 24.84 26.62
C ILE A 350 -8.78 25.34 28.05
N SER A 351 -7.93 24.64 28.81
CA SER A 351 -7.59 24.97 30.20
C SER A 351 -6.26 25.72 30.37
N ALA A 352 -5.33 25.63 29.42
CA ALA A 352 -4.07 26.38 29.39
C ALA A 352 -3.60 26.64 27.94
N PRO A 353 -3.11 27.85 27.59
CA PRO A 353 -2.67 28.15 26.23
C PRO A 353 -1.53 27.22 25.79
N LEU A 354 -1.68 26.61 24.62
CA LEU A 354 -0.74 25.62 24.08
C LEU A 354 0.66 26.19 23.89
N ALA A 355 1.64 25.58 24.56
CA ALA A 355 3.00 25.52 24.08
C ALA A 355 3.17 24.26 23.19
N ASP A 356 3.78 24.49 22.04
CA ASP A 356 4.42 23.57 21.10
C ASP A 356 3.58 22.80 20.03
N PRO A 357 3.82 23.08 18.72
CA PRO A 357 3.19 22.37 17.61
C PRO A 357 3.89 21.04 17.37
N VAL A 358 3.12 19.96 17.18
CA VAL A 358 3.51 18.64 16.62
C VAL A 358 4.99 18.56 16.18
N THR A 359 5.88 18.29 17.11
CA THR A 359 7.29 17.99 16.86
C THR A 359 7.40 16.48 16.73
N GLY A 360 7.89 16.02 15.58
CA GLY A 360 8.07 14.59 15.33
C GLY A 360 8.29 14.26 13.86
N LEU A 361 7.68 15.02 12.95
CA LEU A 361 8.02 14.98 11.51
C LEU A 361 8.08 16.35 10.84
N VAL A 362 7.41 17.37 11.41
CA VAL A 362 7.13 18.65 10.73
C VAL A 362 8.18 19.73 11.01
N SER A 363 8.80 19.77 12.20
CA SER A 363 9.59 20.94 12.61
C SER A 363 11.09 20.83 12.38
N GLY A 364 11.69 19.63 12.31
CA GLY A 364 13.15 19.49 12.38
C GLY A 364 13.77 20.05 13.67
N ALA A 365 12.95 20.43 14.66
CA ALA A 365 13.39 20.87 15.98
C ALA A 365 13.85 19.66 16.81
N ALA A 366 14.61 19.94 17.87
CA ALA A 366 15.16 18.92 18.76
C ALA A 366 14.07 17.91 19.19
N PRO A 367 14.37 16.61 19.23
CA PRO A 367 13.39 15.61 19.62
C PRO A 367 12.96 15.87 21.08
N GLU A 368 11.69 16.23 21.26
CA GLU A 368 11.01 16.08 22.54
C GLU A 368 11.16 14.62 23.03
N PRO A 369 11.23 14.38 24.35
CA PRO A 369 11.37 13.01 24.90
C PRO A 369 10.24 12.07 24.46
N TYR A 370 9.10 12.59 24.01
CA TYR A 370 8.00 11.81 23.47
C TYR A 370 7.46 12.39 22.18
N SER A 371 7.44 11.54 21.14
CA SER A 371 7.09 11.95 19.77
C SER A 371 5.58 12.10 19.51
N GLY A 372 4.75 11.96 20.56
CA GLY A 372 3.29 12.01 20.48
C GLY A 372 2.63 10.68 20.11
N HIS A 373 1.36 10.54 20.51
CA HIS A 373 0.59 9.31 20.34
C HIS A 373 0.46 8.89 18.87
N ALA A 374 0.41 9.84 17.93
CA ALA A 374 0.37 9.52 16.51
C ALA A 374 1.60 8.72 16.04
N VAL A 375 2.81 9.13 16.45
CA VAL A 375 4.06 8.47 16.06
C VAL A 375 4.18 7.13 16.78
N ALA A 376 3.91 7.11 18.08
CA ALA A 376 3.94 5.93 18.94
C ALA A 376 2.99 4.82 18.45
N THR A 377 1.69 5.10 18.35
CA THR A 377 0.71 4.12 17.85
C THR A 377 0.96 3.79 16.37
N GLY A 378 1.49 4.74 15.59
CA GLY A 378 1.95 4.51 14.22
C GLY A 378 3.06 3.46 14.13
N LEU A 379 4.04 3.48 15.05
CA LEU A 379 5.16 2.53 15.09
C LEU A 379 4.67 1.13 15.44
N ILE A 380 3.78 1.01 16.44
CA ILE A 380 3.13 -0.27 16.77
C ILE A 380 2.35 -0.80 15.55
N GLY A 381 1.58 0.08 14.88
CA GLY A 381 0.87 -0.25 13.65
C GLY A 381 1.80 -0.71 12.52
N ALA A 382 2.96 -0.06 12.36
CA ALA A 382 3.98 -0.43 11.37
C ALA A 382 4.56 -1.82 11.63
N ALA A 383 4.92 -2.09 12.89
CA ALA A 383 5.44 -3.37 13.31
C ALA A 383 4.41 -4.50 13.11
N LEU A 384 3.14 -4.26 13.46
CA LEU A 384 2.03 -5.19 13.19
C LEU A 384 1.85 -5.42 11.69
N GLY A 385 1.89 -4.37 10.88
CA GLY A 385 1.78 -4.46 9.41
C GLY A 385 2.89 -5.32 8.80
N LEU A 386 4.14 -5.08 9.21
CA LEU A 386 5.30 -5.85 8.79
C LEU A 386 5.18 -7.33 9.22
N ALA A 387 4.74 -7.60 10.44
CA ALA A 387 4.51 -8.98 10.92
C ALA A 387 3.40 -9.68 10.13
N ILE A 388 2.23 -9.05 9.97
CA ILE A 388 1.05 -9.65 9.33
C ILE A 388 1.28 -9.91 7.84
N VAL A 389 1.82 -8.93 7.12
CA VAL A 389 2.05 -9.03 5.66
C VAL A 389 3.33 -9.82 5.37
N GLY A 390 4.38 -9.58 6.16
CA GLY A 390 5.69 -10.19 6.03
C GLY A 390 5.80 -11.61 6.57
N ARG A 391 4.78 -12.17 7.25
CA ARG A 391 4.81 -13.53 7.85
C ARG A 391 5.29 -14.67 6.93
N ARG A 392 5.31 -14.48 5.61
CA ARG A 392 5.87 -15.45 4.64
C ARG A 392 7.41 -15.50 4.63
N TYR A 393 8.07 -14.48 5.19
CA TYR A 393 9.52 -14.33 5.24
C TYR A 393 10.12 -14.76 6.59
N GLY A 394 9.28 -15.17 7.55
CA GLY A 394 9.72 -15.73 8.83
C GLY A 394 8.80 -15.34 9.98
N GLY A 395 8.70 -16.22 10.98
CA GLY A 395 7.96 -15.96 12.22
C GLY A 395 8.61 -14.89 13.10
N TRP A 396 9.92 -14.67 12.97
CA TRP A 396 10.69 -13.69 13.75
C TRP A 396 10.16 -12.26 13.63
N LEU A 397 9.45 -11.92 12.56
CA LEU A 397 8.82 -10.60 12.41
C LEU A 397 7.77 -10.30 13.49
N TRP A 398 7.25 -11.31 14.20
CA TRP A 398 6.38 -11.12 15.36
C TRP A 398 7.10 -10.60 16.60
N LEU A 399 8.44 -10.54 16.59
CA LEU A 399 9.20 -9.82 17.61
C LEU A 399 9.06 -8.29 17.44
N LEU A 400 8.80 -7.80 16.22
CA LEU A 400 8.72 -6.36 15.95
C LEU A 400 7.59 -5.68 16.74
N PRO A 401 6.33 -6.20 16.76
CA PRO A 401 5.28 -5.57 17.57
C PRO A 401 5.61 -5.56 19.06
N VAL A 402 6.22 -6.63 19.58
CA VAL A 402 6.61 -6.69 21.00
C VAL A 402 7.63 -5.61 21.32
N LEU A 403 8.69 -5.50 20.51
CA LEU A 403 9.72 -4.48 20.68
C LEU A 403 9.16 -3.06 20.53
N ALA A 404 8.31 -2.83 19.52
CA ALA A 404 7.69 -1.53 19.29
C ALA A 404 6.75 -1.12 20.45
N THR A 405 5.95 -2.05 20.97
CA THR A 405 5.08 -1.80 22.11
C THR A 405 5.89 -1.57 23.38
N SER A 406 6.93 -2.36 23.65
CA SER A 406 7.81 -2.16 24.81
C SER A 406 8.51 -0.79 24.77
N LEU A 407 9.02 -0.40 23.60
CA LEU A 407 9.61 0.92 23.39
C LEU A 407 8.62 2.05 23.68
N VAL A 408 7.48 2.04 23.00
CA VAL A 408 6.43 3.06 23.15
C VAL A 408 5.90 3.13 24.58
N PHE A 409 5.76 1.97 25.22
CA PHE A 409 5.32 1.90 26.62
C PHE A 409 6.33 2.58 27.54
N LEU A 410 7.63 2.35 27.37
CA LEU A 410 8.67 2.99 28.17
C LEU A 410 8.73 4.50 27.94
N ASP A 411 8.66 4.95 26.67
CA ASP A 411 8.65 6.38 26.33
C ASP A 411 7.45 7.10 26.99
N HIS A 412 6.27 6.49 26.95
CA HIS A 412 5.06 7.06 27.52
C HIS A 412 5.06 6.99 29.06
N LEU A 413 5.58 5.89 29.63
CA LEU A 413 5.75 5.73 31.08
C LEU A 413 6.68 6.81 31.65
N ASP A 414 7.78 7.10 30.97
CA ASP A 414 8.75 8.14 31.36
C ASP A 414 8.10 9.54 31.40
N VAL A 415 7.30 9.87 30.39
CA VAL A 415 6.57 11.14 30.33
C VAL A 415 5.54 11.26 31.43
N ASN A 416 4.72 10.25 31.65
CA ASN A 416 3.73 10.28 32.72
C ASN A 416 4.38 10.28 34.11
N ALA A 417 5.53 9.59 34.27
CA ALA A 417 6.27 9.63 35.52
C ALA A 417 6.75 11.04 35.81
N ARG A 418 7.37 11.73 34.83
CA ARG A 418 7.78 13.13 34.99
C ARG A 418 6.59 14.07 35.25
N ALA A 419 5.47 13.86 34.57
CA ALA A 419 4.23 14.61 34.78
C ALA A 419 3.74 14.51 36.23
N ALA A 420 3.85 13.32 36.82
CA ALA A 420 3.47 13.03 38.19
C ALA A 420 4.55 13.39 39.23
N GLY A 421 5.61 14.11 38.83
CA GLY A 421 6.73 14.46 39.73
C GLY A 421 7.61 13.26 40.13
N ALA A 422 7.53 12.16 39.39
CA ALA A 422 8.27 10.92 39.60
C ALA A 422 9.33 10.68 38.51
N ARG A 423 10.07 9.58 38.66
CA ARG A 423 11.07 9.11 37.68
C ARG A 423 11.00 7.60 37.55
N LEU A 424 11.42 7.10 36.39
CA LEU A 424 11.63 5.67 36.20
C LEU A 424 12.67 5.12 37.19
N ASP A 425 12.54 3.84 37.54
CA ASP A 425 13.58 3.14 38.29
C ASP A 425 14.88 3.01 37.49
N ALA A 426 15.99 2.65 38.15
CA ALA A 426 17.31 2.62 37.52
C ALA A 426 17.39 1.66 36.33
N PHE A 427 16.72 0.51 36.40
CA PHE A 427 16.71 -0.47 35.32
C PHE A 427 15.87 0.03 34.15
N SER A 428 14.65 0.52 34.40
CA SER A 428 13.81 1.10 33.35
C SER A 428 14.46 2.31 32.68
N THR A 429 15.17 3.15 33.45
CA THR A 429 15.95 4.28 32.92
C THR A 429 17.09 3.81 32.03
N PHE A 430 17.84 2.77 32.44
CA PHE A 430 18.89 2.18 31.62
C PHE A 430 18.34 1.60 30.31
N VAL A 431 17.21 0.89 30.36
CA VAL A 431 16.58 0.34 29.16
C VAL A 431 16.04 1.45 28.25
N HIS A 432 15.36 2.45 28.81
CA HIS A 432 14.84 3.61 28.06
C HIS A 432 15.97 4.38 27.36
N THR A 433 17.10 4.61 28.05
CA THR A 433 18.29 5.26 27.46
C THR A 433 18.97 4.42 26.39
N LEU A 434 19.05 3.08 26.56
CA LEU A 434 19.55 2.16 25.53
C LEU A 434 18.72 2.24 24.24
N PHE A 435 17.41 2.48 24.37
CA PHE A 435 16.51 2.70 23.25
C PHE A 435 16.46 4.15 22.75
N GLY A 436 17.36 5.01 23.21
CA GLY A 436 17.53 6.39 22.74
C GLY A 436 16.64 7.42 23.43
N GLY A 437 16.01 7.07 24.55
CA GLY A 437 15.26 8.02 25.39
C GLY A 437 14.12 8.71 24.64
N GLY A 438 13.35 7.96 23.85
CA GLY A 438 12.27 8.45 22.99
C GLY A 438 12.68 9.20 21.72
N SER A 439 13.94 9.67 21.60
CA SER A 439 14.42 10.41 20.43
C SER A 439 14.50 9.56 19.14
N LEU A 440 14.60 8.24 19.27
CA LEU A 440 14.67 7.31 18.13
C LEU A 440 13.30 6.94 17.56
N THR A 441 12.21 7.16 18.30
CA THR A 441 10.86 6.70 17.95
C THR A 441 10.38 7.24 16.58
N PRO A 442 10.59 8.52 16.19
CA PRO A 442 10.23 9.01 14.85
C PRO A 442 11.06 8.38 13.74
N TRP A 443 12.36 8.17 13.99
CA TRP A 443 13.27 7.57 13.02
C TRP A 443 12.97 6.10 12.80
N LEU A 444 12.63 5.38 13.86
CA LEU A 444 12.16 3.99 13.79
C LEU A 444 10.83 3.90 13.03
N LEU A 445 9.91 4.86 13.20
CA LEU A 445 8.70 4.93 12.40
C LEU A 445 9.00 5.14 10.92
N LEU A 446 9.89 6.08 10.57
CA LEU A 446 10.28 6.34 9.18
C LEU A 446 10.98 5.12 8.55
N LEU A 447 11.85 4.46 9.31
CA LEU A 447 12.51 3.23 8.88
C LEU A 447 11.49 2.10 8.66
N ALA A 448 10.56 1.91 9.60
CA ALA A 448 9.49 0.92 9.49
C ALA A 448 8.56 1.22 8.30
N LEU A 449 8.27 2.50 8.02
CA LEU A 449 7.52 2.94 6.85
C LEU A 449 8.25 2.55 5.55
N LEU A 450 9.56 2.82 5.45
CA LEU A 450 10.37 2.43 4.29
C LEU A 450 10.34 0.92 4.06
N PHE A 451 10.55 0.13 5.13
CA PHE A 451 10.48 -1.32 5.06
C PHE A 451 9.08 -1.81 4.68
N ALA A 452 8.02 -1.19 5.20
CA ALA A 452 6.64 -1.56 4.88
C ALA A 452 6.33 -1.28 3.40
N VAL A 453 6.76 -0.12 2.85
CA VAL A 453 6.61 0.19 1.42
C VAL A 453 7.35 -0.83 0.55
N ALA A 454 8.61 -1.11 0.85
CA ALA A 454 9.41 -2.08 0.09
C ALA A 454 8.82 -3.50 0.17
N MET A 455 8.36 -3.92 1.36
CA MET A 455 7.68 -5.18 1.59
C MET A 455 6.41 -5.28 0.76
N ASP A 456 5.60 -4.23 0.74
CA ASP A 456 4.33 -4.20 0.01
C ASP A 456 4.54 -4.35 -1.49
N TYR A 457 5.47 -3.61 -2.10
CA TYR A 457 5.74 -3.76 -3.54
C TYR A 457 6.34 -5.13 -3.88
N ARG A 458 7.16 -5.70 -2.99
CA ARG A 458 7.64 -7.08 -3.12
C ARG A 458 6.51 -8.10 -3.05
N VAL A 459 5.47 -7.85 -2.26
CA VAL A 459 4.29 -8.71 -2.13
C VAL A 459 3.35 -8.53 -3.32
N ILE A 460 3.05 -7.30 -3.72
CA ILE A 460 2.19 -6.95 -4.85
C ILE A 460 2.73 -7.52 -6.17
N ALA A 461 4.05 -7.53 -6.36
CA ALA A 461 4.68 -8.07 -7.57
C ALA A 461 4.33 -9.54 -7.84
N THR A 462 4.01 -10.34 -6.81
CA THR A 462 3.64 -11.75 -6.97
C THR A 462 2.20 -11.97 -7.42
N ALA A 463 1.40 -10.90 -7.55
CA ALA A 463 -0.02 -10.96 -7.96
C ALA A 463 -0.25 -10.53 -9.42
N ALA A 464 0.82 -10.36 -10.20
CA ALA A 464 0.73 -9.86 -11.57
C ALA A 464 -0.17 -10.70 -12.50
N GLU A 465 -0.37 -11.98 -12.18
CA GLU A 465 -1.21 -12.92 -12.94
C GLU A 465 -2.69 -12.56 -12.95
N THR A 466 -3.18 -11.84 -11.93
CA THR A 466 -4.62 -11.51 -11.77
C THR A 466 -4.88 -10.01 -11.62
N THR A 467 -3.82 -9.19 -11.56
CA THR A 467 -3.96 -7.75 -11.41
C THR A 467 -3.77 -7.06 -12.75
N PRO A 468 -4.72 -6.20 -13.18
CA PRO A 468 -4.56 -5.43 -14.41
C PRO A 468 -3.25 -4.62 -14.41
N PRO A 469 -2.56 -4.54 -15.57
CA PRO A 469 -1.34 -3.77 -15.67
C PRO A 469 -1.60 -2.27 -15.43
N LEU A 470 -0.55 -1.56 -15.04
CA LEU A 470 -0.57 -0.10 -15.14
C LEU A 470 -0.56 0.27 -16.63
N PRO A 471 -1.22 1.38 -17.02
CA PRO A 471 -1.21 1.83 -18.42
C PRO A 471 0.22 2.07 -18.92
N GLY A 472 0.52 1.62 -20.15
CA GLY A 472 1.80 1.81 -20.83
C GLY A 472 2.99 1.08 -20.20
N ARG A 473 4.20 1.35 -20.70
CA ARG A 473 5.44 0.67 -20.27
C ARG A 473 6.00 1.23 -18.96
N THR A 474 6.62 0.35 -18.17
CA THR A 474 7.30 0.72 -16.91
C THR A 474 8.41 1.75 -17.18
N PRO A 475 8.48 2.86 -16.42
CA PRO A 475 9.58 3.80 -16.53
C PRO A 475 10.88 3.21 -15.98
N LEU A 476 12.02 3.77 -16.41
CA LEU A 476 13.37 3.36 -15.97
C LEU A 476 13.65 1.85 -16.13
N PRO A 477 13.36 1.22 -17.29
CA PRO A 477 13.58 -0.23 -17.48
C PRO A 477 15.06 -0.63 -17.32
N GLY A 478 15.99 0.29 -17.61
CA GLY A 478 17.43 0.08 -17.39
C GLY A 478 17.80 -0.17 -15.92
N LEU A 479 17.12 0.48 -14.97
CA LEU A 479 17.38 0.30 -13.54
C LEU A 479 16.99 -1.12 -13.09
N ARG A 480 15.82 -1.61 -13.53
CA ARG A 480 15.38 -2.98 -13.22
C ARG A 480 16.26 -4.02 -13.91
N ARG A 481 16.63 -3.78 -15.17
CA ARG A 481 17.57 -4.62 -15.93
C ARG A 481 18.90 -4.76 -15.21
N TRP A 482 19.51 -3.64 -14.82
CA TRP A 482 20.76 -3.63 -14.05
C TRP A 482 20.64 -4.40 -12.73
N ALA A 483 19.55 -4.17 -11.98
CA ALA A 483 19.34 -4.82 -10.69
C ALA A 483 19.14 -6.34 -10.84
N HIS A 484 18.37 -6.78 -11.86
CA HIS A 484 18.17 -8.20 -12.16
C HIS A 484 19.47 -8.85 -12.62
N GLY A 485 20.19 -8.27 -13.59
CA GLY A 485 21.46 -8.79 -14.07
C GLY A 485 22.49 -8.97 -12.95
N ARG A 486 22.66 -7.94 -12.11
CA ARG A 486 23.52 -8.01 -10.92
C ARG A 486 23.08 -9.09 -9.94
N SER A 487 21.77 -9.24 -9.73
CA SER A 487 21.23 -10.29 -8.84
C SER A 487 21.48 -11.70 -9.39
N VAL A 488 21.38 -11.90 -10.70
CA VAL A 488 21.67 -13.19 -11.35
C VAL A 488 23.16 -13.50 -11.21
N ALA A 489 24.03 -12.57 -11.62
CA ALA A 489 25.49 -12.72 -11.58
C ALA A 489 26.04 -13.00 -10.17
N LEU A 490 25.48 -12.34 -9.14
CA LEU A 490 25.89 -12.59 -7.75
C LEU A 490 25.35 -13.90 -7.20
N ARG A 491 24.14 -14.32 -7.60
CA ARG A 491 23.54 -15.55 -7.06
C ARG A 491 24.28 -16.80 -7.52
N VAL A 492 24.75 -16.83 -8.76
CA VAL A 492 25.53 -17.96 -9.28
C VAL A 492 26.80 -18.19 -8.45
N ARG A 493 27.33 -17.14 -7.79
CA ARG A 493 28.50 -17.20 -6.91
C ARG A 493 28.20 -17.61 -5.48
N ILE A 494 26.92 -17.71 -5.07
CA ILE A 494 26.57 -18.14 -3.71
C ILE A 494 26.61 -19.67 -3.67
N PRO A 495 27.51 -20.29 -2.88
CA PRO A 495 27.58 -21.74 -2.83
C PRO A 495 26.30 -22.35 -2.24
N ALA A 496 25.91 -23.51 -2.75
CA ALA A 496 24.67 -24.17 -2.34
C ALA A 496 24.79 -24.86 -0.97
N ASP A 497 26.02 -25.17 -0.55
CA ASP A 497 26.45 -25.94 0.62
C ASP A 497 26.70 -25.09 1.88
N ILE A 498 26.70 -23.76 1.77
CA ILE A 498 26.84 -22.90 2.97
C ILE A 498 25.65 -23.06 3.92
N ALA A 499 25.90 -22.81 5.22
CA ALA A 499 24.89 -22.92 6.27
C ALA A 499 23.60 -22.15 5.92
N PRO A 500 22.40 -22.74 6.15
CA PRO A 500 21.14 -22.21 5.64
C PRO A 500 20.83 -20.76 6.03
N THR A 501 21.24 -20.34 7.23
CA THR A 501 21.07 -18.97 7.74
C THR A 501 21.91 -17.98 6.93
N PHE A 502 23.22 -18.24 6.76
CA PHE A 502 24.09 -17.41 5.92
C PHE A 502 23.61 -17.36 4.47
N ARG A 503 23.15 -18.50 3.92
CA ARG A 503 22.56 -18.54 2.58
C ARG A 503 21.34 -17.64 2.44
N ARG A 504 20.42 -17.66 3.42
CA ARG A 504 19.24 -16.79 3.42
C ARG A 504 19.63 -15.31 3.49
N ILE A 505 20.61 -14.96 4.32
CA ILE A 505 21.11 -13.59 4.46
C ILE A 505 21.75 -13.13 3.14
N ALA A 506 22.66 -13.91 2.56
CA ALA A 506 23.30 -13.62 1.28
C ALA A 506 22.26 -13.45 0.16
N LEU A 507 21.29 -14.36 0.06
CA LEU A 507 20.22 -14.26 -0.92
C LEU A 507 19.32 -13.03 -0.69
N SER A 508 19.08 -12.64 0.56
CA SER A 508 18.33 -11.42 0.88
C SER A 508 19.07 -10.19 0.37
N TRP A 509 20.37 -10.10 0.62
CA TRP A 509 21.24 -9.02 0.13
C TRP A 509 21.29 -8.96 -1.40
N VAL A 510 21.43 -10.11 -2.07
CA VAL A 510 21.45 -10.18 -3.54
C VAL A 510 20.12 -9.75 -4.16
N ASN A 511 18.98 -10.02 -3.51
CA ASN A 511 17.66 -9.60 -3.98
C ASN A 511 17.28 -8.16 -3.60
N LEU A 512 18.03 -7.51 -2.71
CA LEU A 512 17.71 -6.17 -2.21
C LEU A 512 17.71 -5.12 -3.35
N PRO A 513 18.72 -5.05 -4.23
CA PRO A 513 18.69 -4.13 -5.37
C PRO A 513 17.48 -4.32 -6.28
N VAL A 514 17.07 -5.58 -6.53
CA VAL A 514 15.88 -5.90 -7.33
C VAL A 514 14.62 -5.38 -6.66
N THR A 515 14.51 -5.56 -5.34
CA THR A 515 13.36 -5.10 -4.54
C THR A 515 13.27 -3.57 -4.56
N LEU A 516 14.39 -2.88 -4.36
CA LEU A 516 14.46 -1.41 -4.38
C LEU A 516 14.17 -0.85 -5.78
N ALA A 517 14.81 -1.38 -6.82
CA ALA A 517 14.57 -0.98 -8.21
C ALA A 517 13.10 -1.17 -8.60
N THR A 518 12.51 -2.34 -8.29
CA THR A 518 11.09 -2.61 -8.56
C THR A 518 10.18 -1.66 -7.79
N THR A 519 10.49 -1.37 -6.53
CA THR A 519 9.74 -0.41 -5.71
C THR A 519 9.77 0.99 -6.33
N VAL A 520 10.96 1.52 -6.60
CA VAL A 520 11.17 2.87 -7.16
C VAL A 520 10.49 3.02 -8.51
N THR A 521 10.71 2.06 -9.43
CA THR A 521 10.11 2.10 -10.76
C THR A 521 8.58 1.97 -10.73
N THR A 522 8.02 1.18 -9.81
CA THR A 522 6.56 1.06 -9.66
C THR A 522 5.96 2.36 -9.10
N ILE A 523 6.59 2.95 -8.08
CA ILE A 523 6.19 4.26 -7.55
C ILE A 523 6.23 5.32 -8.66
N ALA A 524 7.31 5.34 -9.45
CA ALA A 524 7.46 6.25 -10.59
C ALA A 524 6.37 6.03 -11.65
N HIS A 525 6.00 4.78 -11.94
CA HIS A 525 4.92 4.46 -12.89
C HIS A 525 3.56 4.95 -12.40
N GLU A 526 3.25 4.73 -11.12
CA GLU A 526 2.00 5.19 -10.52
C GLU A 526 1.92 6.71 -10.47
N LEU A 527 3.03 7.40 -10.14
CA LEU A 527 3.12 8.85 -10.18
C LEU A 527 2.94 9.38 -11.61
N ALA A 528 3.64 8.81 -12.58
CA ALA A 528 3.50 9.21 -13.98
C ALA A 528 2.05 9.02 -14.49
N THR A 529 1.38 7.94 -14.06
CA THR A 529 -0.03 7.68 -14.38
C THR A 529 -0.93 8.76 -13.77
N ALA A 530 -0.71 9.12 -12.51
CA ALA A 530 -1.46 10.18 -11.83
C ALA A 530 -1.21 11.56 -12.46
N THR A 531 0.04 11.88 -12.83
CA THR A 531 0.41 13.14 -13.47
C THR A 531 -0.19 13.28 -14.87
N MET A 532 -0.12 12.22 -15.69
CA MET A 532 -0.80 12.18 -16.99
C MET A 532 -2.31 12.33 -16.82
N ALA A 533 -2.90 11.70 -15.81
CA ALA A 533 -4.32 11.84 -15.52
C ALA A 533 -4.69 13.25 -15.01
N ALA A 534 -3.85 13.88 -14.19
CA ALA A 534 -4.03 15.27 -13.75
C ALA A 534 -4.08 16.24 -14.93
N LYS A 535 -3.24 16.00 -15.94
CA LYS A 535 -3.25 16.80 -17.17
C LYS A 535 -4.53 16.67 -18.01
N GLN A 536 -5.25 15.56 -17.87
CA GLN A 536 -6.56 15.38 -18.49
C GLN A 536 -7.70 15.99 -17.63
N GLY A 537 -7.35 16.61 -16.50
CA GLY A 537 -8.25 17.30 -15.60
C GLY A 537 -8.67 16.48 -14.36
N PRO A 538 -9.45 17.10 -13.45
CA PRO A 538 -9.82 16.52 -12.16
C PRO A 538 -10.53 15.15 -12.24
N GLY A 539 -11.38 14.97 -13.26
CA GLY A 539 -12.09 13.72 -13.50
C GLY A 539 -11.15 12.52 -13.71
N ALA A 540 -10.18 12.68 -14.60
CA ALA A 540 -9.20 11.65 -14.90
C ALA A 540 -8.27 11.39 -13.71
N LEU A 541 -7.83 12.44 -13.00
CA LEU A 541 -7.05 12.28 -11.77
C LEU A 541 -7.81 11.49 -10.70
N GLY A 542 -9.09 11.81 -10.48
CA GLY A 542 -9.94 11.09 -9.53
C GLY A 542 -10.10 9.60 -9.88
N ASP A 543 -10.30 9.30 -11.17
CA ASP A 543 -10.35 7.92 -11.69
C ASP A 543 -9.01 7.19 -11.47
N ALA A 544 -7.88 7.84 -11.78
CA ALA A 544 -6.54 7.27 -11.59
C ALA A 544 -6.26 6.95 -10.12
N LEU A 545 -6.51 7.90 -9.21
CA LEU A 545 -6.28 7.70 -7.77
C LEU A 545 -7.15 6.57 -7.19
N ARG A 546 -8.39 6.41 -7.67
CA ARG A 546 -9.25 5.27 -7.30
C ARG A 546 -8.71 3.96 -7.87
N PHE A 547 -8.39 3.94 -9.16
CA PHE A 547 -7.86 2.77 -9.84
C PHE A 547 -6.60 2.24 -9.17
N LEU A 548 -5.60 3.11 -8.94
CA LEU A 548 -4.33 2.75 -8.30
C LEU A 548 -4.57 2.11 -6.92
N ARG A 549 -5.42 2.73 -6.11
CA ARG A 549 -5.75 2.20 -4.77
C ARG A 549 -6.42 0.82 -4.84
N TRP A 550 -7.41 0.64 -5.72
CA TRP A 550 -8.11 -0.64 -5.87
C TRP A 550 -7.26 -1.72 -6.51
N ARG A 551 -6.36 -1.34 -7.42
CA ARG A 551 -5.35 -2.22 -8.00
C ARG A 551 -4.42 -2.78 -6.93
N ARG A 552 -3.85 -1.91 -6.07
CA ARG A 552 -3.01 -2.36 -4.94
C ARG A 552 -3.77 -3.24 -3.96
N ALA A 553 -5.02 -2.90 -3.63
CA ALA A 553 -5.85 -3.70 -2.73
C ALA A 553 -6.12 -5.11 -3.28
N ASN A 554 -6.42 -5.23 -4.58
CA ASN A 554 -6.63 -6.54 -5.21
C ASN A 554 -5.31 -7.33 -5.31
N ALA A 555 -4.21 -6.67 -5.65
CA ALA A 555 -2.89 -7.30 -5.67
C ALA A 555 -2.48 -7.84 -4.30
N MET A 556 -2.70 -7.06 -3.25
CA MET A 556 -2.44 -7.47 -1.88
C MET A 556 -3.35 -8.63 -1.44
N GLY A 557 -4.63 -8.57 -1.82
CA GLY A 557 -5.60 -9.65 -1.58
C GLY A 557 -5.15 -10.97 -2.21
N GLU A 558 -4.73 -10.94 -3.48
CA GLU A 558 -4.23 -12.12 -4.19
C GLU A 558 -2.92 -12.63 -3.57
N ALA A 559 -1.93 -11.77 -3.40
CA ALA A 559 -0.63 -12.17 -2.87
C ALA A 559 -0.73 -12.76 -1.44
N ARG A 560 -1.69 -12.29 -0.63
CA ARG A 560 -1.97 -12.80 0.72
C ARG A 560 -2.91 -13.99 0.74
N SER A 561 -3.64 -14.27 -0.34
CA SER A 561 -4.52 -15.45 -0.51
C SER A 561 -3.71 -16.74 -0.47
N ARG A 562 -2.49 -16.70 -1.03
CA ARG A 562 -1.60 -17.86 -1.23
C ARG A 562 -2.28 -18.99 -2.01
N GLY A 563 -3.00 -18.64 -3.07
CA GLY A 563 -3.74 -19.59 -3.92
C GLY A 563 -5.04 -20.11 -3.31
N ARG A 564 -5.47 -19.57 -2.17
CA ARG A 564 -6.77 -19.91 -1.57
C ARG A 564 -7.85 -18.99 -2.14
N ASN A 565 -9.07 -19.53 -2.29
CA ASN A 565 -10.23 -18.74 -2.69
C ASN A 565 -10.42 -17.52 -1.76
N TRP A 566 -10.50 -16.34 -2.37
CA TRP A 566 -10.64 -15.07 -1.67
C TRP A 566 -11.58 -14.14 -2.43
N ARG A 567 -12.11 -13.13 -1.73
CA ARG A 567 -13.11 -12.23 -2.32
C ARG A 567 -12.45 -10.98 -2.93
N ARG A 568 -12.48 -10.91 -4.27
CA ARG A 568 -12.11 -9.72 -5.06
C ARG A 568 -13.13 -8.61 -4.88
N TYR A 569 -12.65 -7.39 -4.64
CA TYR A 569 -13.50 -6.21 -4.53
C TYR A 569 -12.68 -4.94 -4.85
N PRO A 570 -13.02 -4.18 -5.92
CA PRO A 570 -14.02 -4.49 -6.96
C PRO A 570 -13.73 -5.81 -7.70
N SER A 571 -14.67 -6.29 -8.52
CA SER A 571 -14.45 -7.50 -9.32
C SER A 571 -13.29 -7.30 -10.29
N GLU A 572 -12.74 -8.40 -10.79
CA GLU A 572 -11.63 -8.35 -11.76
C GLU A 572 -12.05 -7.64 -13.05
N GLU A 573 -13.24 -7.93 -13.55
CA GLU A 573 -13.84 -7.26 -14.71
C GLU A 573 -14.03 -5.76 -14.48
N GLU A 574 -14.62 -5.35 -13.36
CA GLU A 574 -14.78 -3.93 -12.99
C GLU A 574 -13.42 -3.20 -12.94
N LEU A 575 -12.38 -3.88 -12.44
CA LEU A 575 -11.03 -3.32 -12.34
C LEU A 575 -10.33 -3.26 -13.71
N ALA A 576 -10.50 -4.28 -14.55
CA ALA A 576 -9.98 -4.32 -15.92
C ALA A 576 -10.64 -3.24 -16.79
N ASP A 577 -11.95 -3.05 -16.67
CA ASP A 577 -12.68 -1.97 -17.32
C ASP A 577 -12.18 -0.60 -16.89
N SER A 578 -11.96 -0.42 -15.59
CA SER A 578 -11.37 0.80 -15.04
C SER A 578 -9.97 1.06 -15.60
N ALA A 579 -9.14 0.02 -15.75
CA ALA A 579 -7.81 0.12 -16.35
C ALA A 579 -7.89 0.56 -17.83
N ARG A 580 -8.74 -0.10 -18.63
CA ARG A 580 -8.96 0.22 -20.06
C ARG A 580 -9.51 1.63 -20.24
N ALA A 581 -10.48 2.02 -19.43
CA ALA A 581 -11.06 3.37 -19.45
C ALA A 581 -10.02 4.43 -19.09
N LEU A 582 -9.19 4.18 -18.08
CA LEU A 582 -8.10 5.07 -17.70
C LEU A 582 -7.07 5.21 -18.83
N ALA A 583 -6.63 4.09 -19.42
CA ALA A 583 -5.67 4.07 -20.53
C ALA A 583 -6.17 4.88 -21.74
N ARG A 584 -7.46 4.76 -22.08
CA ARG A 584 -8.10 5.59 -23.12
C ARG A 584 -8.08 7.08 -22.77
N ARG A 585 -8.45 7.43 -21.53
CA ARG A 585 -8.50 8.83 -21.07
C ARG A 585 -7.14 9.52 -21.09
N ILE A 586 -6.06 8.79 -20.78
CA ILE A 586 -4.70 9.36 -20.76
C ILE A 586 -3.98 9.25 -22.13
N GLY A 587 -4.67 8.84 -23.19
CA GLY A 587 -4.15 8.87 -24.56
C GLY A 587 -3.16 7.75 -24.92
N LEU A 588 -3.18 6.64 -24.18
CA LEU A 588 -2.30 5.49 -24.43
C LEU A 588 -2.92 4.42 -25.34
N ALA A 589 -4.13 4.64 -25.86
CA ALA A 589 -4.70 3.81 -26.91
C ALA A 589 -4.06 4.17 -28.27
N GLY A 590 -3.09 3.36 -28.73
CA GLY A 590 -2.56 3.33 -30.10
C GLY A 590 -1.04 3.47 -30.22
N THR A 591 -0.28 2.39 -30.42
CA THR A 591 1.11 2.27 -30.99
C THR A 591 2.14 3.44 -31.00
N GLY A 592 3.41 3.11 -30.66
CA GLY A 592 4.65 3.79 -31.13
C GLY A 592 5.49 4.59 -30.11
N GLY A 593 6.78 4.25 -29.94
CA GLY A 593 7.79 4.87 -29.02
C GLY A 593 8.13 6.35 -29.31
N ILE A 594 8.96 7.10 -28.56
CA ILE A 594 10.27 6.91 -27.90
C ILE A 594 10.41 7.89 -26.68
N VAL A 595 11.43 7.66 -25.85
CA VAL A 595 11.87 8.24 -24.54
C VAL A 595 11.78 9.77 -24.36
N VAL A 596 11.33 10.24 -23.18
CA VAL A 596 12.02 11.25 -22.33
C VAL A 596 11.71 10.95 -20.85
N ALA A 597 12.75 10.81 -20.02
CA ALA A 597 12.63 10.73 -18.57
C ALA A 597 12.36 12.14 -18.00
N ALA A 598 11.36 12.26 -17.13
CA ALA A 598 11.27 13.40 -16.22
C ALA A 598 10.83 12.88 -14.85
N ALA A 599 11.83 12.60 -14.02
CA ALA A 599 11.69 12.59 -12.58
C ALA A 599 11.65 14.06 -12.14
N ALA A 600 10.45 14.63 -12.01
CA ALA A 600 10.26 15.91 -11.36
C ALA A 600 8.79 16.02 -10.94
N LEU A 601 8.54 15.79 -9.65
CA LEU A 601 7.61 16.52 -8.78
C LEU A 601 7.52 15.81 -7.42
N LEU A 602 8.64 15.87 -6.69
CA LEU A 602 8.63 16.00 -5.24
C LEU A 602 9.07 17.45 -4.97
N ALA A 603 8.15 18.38 -5.19
CA ALA A 603 8.30 19.76 -4.78
C ALA A 603 6.97 20.20 -4.17
N LEU A 604 6.78 19.79 -2.93
CA LEU A 604 6.12 20.56 -1.87
C LEU A 604 6.88 20.22 -0.60
N GLY A 605 8.14 20.65 -0.58
CA GLY A 605 8.89 20.84 0.65
C GLY A 605 8.32 22.06 1.36
N SER A 606 8.20 21.92 2.68
CA SER A 606 8.41 22.97 3.69
C SER A 606 7.84 24.35 3.35
N VAL A 607 6.68 24.66 3.94
CA VAL A 607 6.44 26.04 4.36
C VAL A 607 7.20 26.20 5.68
N PRO A 608 8.26 27.03 5.77
CA PRO A 608 8.76 27.48 7.06
C PRO A 608 7.76 28.51 7.56
N GLY A 609 6.82 28.07 8.40
CA GLY A 609 6.11 28.99 9.28
C GLY A 609 7.03 29.25 10.45
N ALA A 610 7.67 30.42 10.50
CA ALA A 610 8.30 30.90 11.72
C ALA A 610 7.20 31.00 12.79
N VAL A 611 7.21 30.05 13.72
CA VAL A 611 6.50 30.20 14.99
C VAL A 611 7.38 31.13 15.83
N PRO A 612 6.83 32.19 16.44
CA PRO A 612 7.65 33.06 17.30
C PRO A 612 8.25 32.22 18.43
N GLU A 613 9.57 32.28 18.59
CA GLU A 613 10.25 31.81 19.79
C GLU A 613 9.79 32.68 20.96
N GLY A 614 8.84 32.16 21.74
CA GLY A 614 8.52 32.63 23.07
C GLY A 614 9.43 31.93 24.08
N THR A 615 10.14 32.72 24.88
CA THR A 615 11.06 32.30 25.92
C THR A 615 10.41 31.36 26.95
N LEU A 616 11.19 30.34 27.30
CA LEU A 616 10.87 29.19 28.14
C LEU A 616 10.41 29.54 29.56
N GLY A 617 9.18 29.13 29.89
CA GLY A 617 8.77 28.70 31.23
C GLY A 617 8.44 27.21 31.18
N HIS A 618 9.15 26.40 31.98
CA HIS A 618 8.87 24.98 32.17
C HIS A 618 7.48 24.76 32.80
N GLU A 619 6.95 23.53 32.61
CA GLU A 619 5.67 22.99 33.10
C GLU A 619 4.48 23.03 32.12
N GLY A 620 4.65 22.42 30.95
CA GLY A 620 3.51 21.85 30.22
C GLY A 620 3.22 20.45 30.75
N THR A 621 2.28 20.29 31.68
CA THR A 621 1.87 18.98 32.21
C THR A 621 1.37 18.06 31.09
N PRO A 622 1.99 16.89 30.86
CA PRO A 622 1.40 15.82 30.05
C PRO A 622 0.07 15.40 30.69
N GLY A 623 -1.04 15.65 29.99
CA GLY A 623 -2.36 15.20 30.43
C GLY A 623 -2.65 13.83 29.83
N TYR A 624 -2.73 12.79 30.65
CA TYR A 624 -3.28 11.48 30.30
C TYR A 624 -4.81 11.54 30.24
N ALA A 625 -5.46 10.49 29.72
CA ALA A 625 -6.88 10.48 29.37
C ALA A 625 -7.80 10.97 30.49
N VAL A 626 -7.58 10.47 31.71
CA VAL A 626 -8.37 10.84 32.90
C VAL A 626 -8.21 12.32 33.20
N ARG A 627 -6.97 12.83 33.21
CA ARG A 627 -6.69 14.24 33.47
C ARG A 627 -7.31 15.16 32.42
N ALA A 628 -7.20 14.80 31.13
CA ALA A 628 -7.81 15.57 30.05
C ALA A 628 -9.35 15.62 30.20
N VAL A 629 -9.95 14.51 30.62
CA VAL A 629 -11.38 14.39 30.91
C VAL A 629 -11.80 15.23 32.12
N GLU A 630 -11.05 15.19 33.22
CA GLU A 630 -11.32 16.01 34.40
C GLU A 630 -11.25 17.51 34.10
N LEU A 631 -10.24 17.93 33.34
CA LEU A 631 -10.06 19.33 32.94
C LEU A 631 -11.25 19.84 32.11
N ILE A 632 -11.71 19.08 31.11
CA ILE A 632 -12.84 19.50 30.30
C ILE A 632 -14.15 19.45 31.10
N LEU A 633 -14.34 18.48 32.00
CA LEU A 633 -15.53 18.44 32.85
C LEU A 633 -15.56 19.64 33.79
N GLY A 634 -14.43 19.97 34.43
CA GLY A 634 -14.28 21.17 35.26
C GLY A 634 -14.61 22.44 34.47
N TRP A 635 -14.04 22.58 33.27
CA TRP A 635 -14.36 23.68 32.36
C TRP A 635 -15.84 23.77 32.03
N LEU A 636 -16.47 22.66 31.63
CA LEU A 636 -17.89 22.61 31.29
C LEU A 636 -18.79 22.94 32.48
N THR A 637 -18.40 22.55 33.70
CA THR A 637 -19.17 22.90 34.91
C THR A 637 -19.07 24.39 35.27
N ALA A 638 -17.96 25.04 34.95
CA ALA A 638 -17.74 26.46 35.21
C ALA A 638 -18.21 27.37 34.07
N ALA A 639 -18.44 26.82 32.88
CA ALA A 639 -18.82 27.55 31.68
C ALA A 639 -20.26 28.07 31.75
N ASP A 640 -20.47 29.29 31.26
CA ASP A 640 -21.81 29.82 31.02
C ASP A 640 -22.49 29.14 29.81
N THR A 641 -23.80 29.33 29.66
CA THR A 641 -24.58 28.71 28.58
C THR A 641 -24.01 29.03 27.20
N ALA A 642 -23.51 30.25 26.99
CA ALA A 642 -22.93 30.65 25.71
C ALA A 642 -21.63 29.87 25.42
N THR A 643 -20.72 29.78 26.39
CA THR A 643 -19.47 29.03 26.28
C THR A 643 -19.72 27.54 26.06
N LEU A 644 -20.71 26.96 26.73
CA LEU A 644 -21.14 25.57 26.52
C LEU A 644 -21.57 25.32 25.07
N VAL A 645 -22.42 26.20 24.53
CA VAL A 645 -22.90 26.10 23.15
C VAL A 645 -21.73 26.21 22.16
N TRP A 646 -20.84 27.18 22.31
CA TRP A 646 -19.68 27.35 21.44
C TRP A 646 -18.70 26.16 21.52
N THR A 647 -18.49 25.60 22.71
CA THR A 647 -17.65 24.42 22.91
C THR A 647 -18.24 23.19 22.22
N ALA A 648 -19.55 22.95 22.37
CA ALA A 648 -20.25 21.86 21.70
C ALA A 648 -20.23 22.01 20.16
N LEU A 649 -20.43 23.24 19.68
CA LEU A 649 -20.36 23.58 18.25
C LEU A 649 -18.96 23.37 17.67
N ALA A 650 -17.89 23.74 18.39
CA ALA A 650 -16.52 23.49 17.98
C ALA A 650 -16.20 21.98 17.93
N GLY A 651 -16.64 21.22 18.93
CA GLY A 651 -16.53 19.75 18.93
C GLY A 651 -17.26 19.10 17.74
N LEU A 652 -18.48 19.54 17.46
CA LEU A 652 -19.25 19.11 16.28
C LEU A 652 -18.54 19.45 14.98
N ALA A 653 -17.93 20.64 14.89
CA ALA A 653 -17.17 21.06 13.72
C ALA A 653 -15.95 20.17 13.48
N VAL A 654 -15.15 19.90 14.52
CA VAL A 654 -13.98 19.01 14.46
C VAL A 654 -14.40 17.61 13.98
N LEU A 655 -15.39 17.00 14.61
CA LEU A 655 -15.87 15.66 14.23
C LEU A 655 -16.46 15.63 12.83
N SER A 656 -17.19 16.67 12.42
CA SER A 656 -17.74 16.79 11.07
C SER A 656 -16.65 16.86 10.00
N LEU A 657 -15.61 17.68 10.23
CA LEU A 657 -14.51 17.87 9.28
C LEU A 657 -13.65 16.60 9.14
N LEU A 658 -13.46 15.84 10.22
CA LEU A 658 -12.76 14.55 10.18
C LEU A 658 -13.56 13.47 9.45
N THR A 659 -14.89 13.44 9.62
CA THR A 659 -15.74 12.35 9.10
C THR A 659 -16.25 12.60 7.67
N MET A 660 -16.41 13.87 7.27
CA MET A 660 -17.05 14.26 6.01
C MET A 660 -16.06 14.79 4.96
N GLY A 661 -16.22 14.30 3.73
CA GLY A 661 -15.74 15.01 2.54
C GLY A 661 -14.28 14.85 2.12
N ASN A 662 -13.47 14.04 2.79
CA ASN A 662 -12.06 13.85 2.42
C ASN A 662 -11.79 12.72 1.41
N ALA A 663 -12.84 12.22 0.74
CA ALA A 663 -12.75 11.11 -0.20
C ALA A 663 -12.61 11.62 -1.64
N VAL A 664 -11.82 10.89 -2.46
CA VAL A 664 -11.67 11.17 -3.89
C VAL A 664 -13.05 11.28 -4.56
N PRO A 665 -13.38 12.42 -5.22
CA PRO A 665 -14.71 12.65 -5.80
C PRO A 665 -15.04 11.67 -6.93
N HIS A 666 -16.22 11.05 -6.92
CA HIS A 666 -16.60 10.02 -7.91
C HIS A 666 -17.03 10.59 -9.27
N ALA A 667 -17.40 11.86 -9.32
CA ALA A 667 -17.75 12.55 -10.55
C ALA A 667 -17.29 13.99 -10.45
N HIS A 668 -16.79 14.52 -11.55
CA HIS A 668 -16.50 15.94 -11.72
C HIS A 668 -17.43 16.49 -12.81
N PRO A 669 -18.02 17.68 -12.60
CA PRO A 669 -18.85 18.30 -13.63
C PRO A 669 -18.01 18.52 -14.89
N ARG A 670 -18.51 18.08 -16.05
CA ARG A 670 -17.89 18.42 -17.33
C ARG A 670 -18.29 19.84 -17.69
N MET A 671 -17.36 20.67 -18.15
CA MET A 671 -17.63 22.08 -18.49
C MET A 671 -18.80 22.20 -19.49
N GLY A 672 -18.83 21.34 -20.51
CA GLY A 672 -19.92 21.30 -21.49
C GLY A 672 -21.28 20.84 -20.93
N GLU A 673 -21.31 20.06 -19.85
CA GLU A 673 -22.56 19.69 -19.17
C GLU A 673 -23.03 20.79 -18.23
N PHE A 674 -22.11 21.49 -17.56
CA PHE A 674 -22.42 22.65 -16.73
C PHE A 674 -23.08 23.77 -17.52
N LEU A 675 -22.52 24.13 -18.68
CA LEU A 675 -23.05 25.21 -19.52
C LEU A 675 -24.47 24.92 -20.05
N ARG A 676 -24.82 23.64 -20.23
CA ARG A 676 -26.15 23.23 -20.73
C ARG A 676 -27.21 23.16 -19.63
N ALA A 677 -26.80 22.89 -18.39
CA ALA A 677 -27.72 22.70 -17.27
C ALA A 677 -27.06 23.17 -15.95
N PRO A 678 -26.91 24.49 -15.74
CA PRO A 678 -26.16 25.03 -14.61
C PRO A 678 -26.77 24.61 -13.26
N THR A 679 -28.10 24.70 -13.13
CA THR A 679 -28.85 24.33 -11.91
C THR A 679 -28.75 22.84 -11.57
N ALA A 680 -28.72 21.97 -12.58
CA ALA A 680 -28.55 20.53 -12.39
C ALA A 680 -27.14 20.16 -11.89
N ASN A 681 -26.16 21.03 -12.12
CA ASN A 681 -24.75 20.81 -11.81
C ASN A 681 -24.25 21.56 -10.57
N THR A 682 -25.01 22.52 -10.03
CA THR A 682 -24.68 23.25 -8.80
C THR A 682 -24.32 22.31 -7.65
N GLY A 683 -25.09 21.23 -7.44
CA GLY A 683 -24.79 20.26 -6.38
C GLY A 683 -23.52 19.43 -6.60
N ALA A 684 -23.09 19.26 -7.85
CA ALA A 684 -21.81 18.64 -8.16
C ALA A 684 -20.64 19.60 -7.87
N ILE A 685 -20.81 20.88 -8.17
CA ILE A 685 -19.81 21.94 -7.90
C ILE A 685 -19.67 22.17 -6.40
N LEU A 686 -20.76 22.44 -5.68
CA LEU A 686 -20.74 22.63 -4.23
C LEU A 686 -20.17 21.39 -3.51
N GLY A 687 -20.50 20.20 -4.01
CA GLY A 687 -19.91 18.96 -3.52
C GLY A 687 -18.40 18.86 -3.74
N MET A 688 -17.93 19.22 -4.94
CA MET A 688 -16.50 19.23 -5.30
C MET A 688 -15.71 20.27 -4.52
N LEU A 689 -16.34 21.41 -4.22
CA LEU A 689 -15.74 22.48 -3.45
C LEU A 689 -15.77 22.23 -1.95
N ALA A 690 -16.33 21.11 -1.47
CA ALA A 690 -16.25 20.77 -0.05
C ALA A 690 -14.78 20.83 0.44
N PRO A 691 -14.48 21.30 1.67
CA PRO A 691 -13.11 21.55 2.12
C PRO A 691 -12.14 20.39 1.86
N GLY A 692 -12.55 19.15 2.16
CA GLY A 692 -11.75 17.93 1.94
C GLY A 692 -11.63 17.45 0.48
N GLN A 693 -12.32 18.08 -0.46
CA GLN A 693 -12.30 17.76 -1.89
C GLN A 693 -11.59 18.81 -2.75
N VAL A 694 -11.48 20.05 -2.26
CA VAL A 694 -10.82 21.17 -2.95
C VAL A 694 -9.42 20.78 -3.40
N GLY A 695 -8.63 20.13 -2.55
CA GLY A 695 -7.27 19.70 -2.90
C GLY A 695 -7.19 18.81 -4.15
N TYR A 696 -8.15 17.90 -4.35
CA TYR A 696 -8.17 17.04 -5.54
C TYR A 696 -8.57 17.81 -6.80
N ALA A 697 -9.53 18.73 -6.68
CA ALA A 697 -9.94 19.59 -7.79
C ALA A 697 -8.81 20.53 -8.18
N PHE A 698 -8.18 21.19 -7.20
CA PHE A 698 -7.04 22.08 -7.38
C PHE A 698 -5.88 21.37 -8.06
N LEU A 699 -5.46 20.20 -7.57
CA LEU A 699 -4.39 19.41 -8.21
C LEU A 699 -4.73 19.03 -9.66
N GLY A 700 -5.99 18.70 -9.95
CA GLY A 700 -6.45 18.43 -11.31
C GLY A 700 -6.46 19.67 -12.21
N LEU A 701 -6.80 20.84 -11.67
CA LEU A 701 -6.79 22.12 -12.39
C LEU A 701 -5.36 22.60 -12.66
N VAL A 702 -4.48 22.55 -11.66
CA VAL A 702 -3.03 22.79 -11.84
C VAL A 702 -2.46 21.80 -12.85
N GLY A 703 -2.94 20.56 -12.84
CA GLY A 703 -2.60 19.55 -13.84
C GLY A 703 -2.84 20.00 -15.28
N LEU A 704 -3.89 20.78 -15.57
CA LEU A 704 -4.18 21.29 -16.92
C LEU A 704 -3.09 22.25 -17.44
N LEU A 705 -2.34 22.88 -16.54
CA LEU A 705 -1.21 23.76 -16.87
C LEU A 705 0.08 22.99 -17.20
N LEU A 706 0.08 21.66 -17.03
CA LEU A 706 1.26 20.84 -17.28
C LEU A 706 1.61 20.79 -18.78
N PRO A 707 2.92 20.82 -19.12
CA PRO A 707 3.36 20.89 -20.51
C PRO A 707 2.97 19.65 -21.33
N VAL A 708 2.90 19.79 -22.66
CA VAL A 708 2.57 18.70 -23.59
C VAL A 708 3.47 17.46 -23.38
N ARG A 709 4.74 17.69 -23.03
CA ARG A 709 5.75 16.67 -22.72
C ARG A 709 5.32 15.67 -21.63
N VAL A 710 4.43 16.05 -20.71
CA VAL A 710 3.88 15.14 -19.68
C VAL A 710 3.16 13.92 -20.27
N ASN A 711 2.59 14.04 -21.48
CA ASN A 711 1.95 12.89 -22.15
C ASN A 711 2.97 11.81 -22.58
N ARG A 712 4.28 12.10 -22.47
CA ARG A 712 5.38 11.19 -22.82
C ARG A 712 6.06 10.57 -21.60
N LEU A 713 5.58 10.85 -20.38
CA LEU A 713 6.15 10.26 -19.15
C LEU A 713 6.07 8.73 -19.14
N ILE A 714 4.99 8.20 -19.71
CA ILE A 714 4.79 6.77 -19.92
C ILE A 714 4.78 6.51 -21.42
N ARG A 715 5.55 5.50 -21.86
CA ARG A 715 5.55 5.06 -23.26
C ARG A 715 4.35 4.17 -23.54
N ARG A 716 3.89 4.19 -24.79
CA ARG A 716 2.89 3.23 -25.28
C ARG A 716 3.44 1.80 -25.27
#